data_AF-A0A8C1KW19-F1
#
_entry.id   AF-A0A8C1KW19-F1
#
_cell.length_a   1.000
_cell.length_b   1.000
_cell.length_c   1.000
_cell.angle_alpha   90.00
_cell.angle_beta   90.00
_cell.angle_gamma   90.00
#
_symmetry.space_group_name_H-M   'P 1'
#
loop_
_entity.id
_entity.type
_entity.pdbx_description
1 polymer ?
#
loop_
_entity_poly.entity_id
_entity_poly.type
_entity_poly.pdbx_seq_one_letter_code
_entity_poly.pdbx_strand_id
1 'polypeptide(L)'
;MSAWILLLTAGVSVLGLSWGQRTEPMFASVTQSVFPPDYENNPTQLNYGVAVTDVDGDGDLEMFVSGYNGPNLVLKYDSFKKRLVNIAVDNRSSPYYALRDRQGNAIGVTACDIDGDGREEIYVLNTNNAFSGRATYTDKLFKFRNGRFEDLLNDDINEHRDVANRVAGRSVACVDRKGTGRYSIYIANYASGTVGPHALIEMDESSSDPSKGIIALSNVAEQAGVNKFTGGRGVVVGPILSQTLPDIFCDNEYSPNFLFRNNGDGTFTDVAAQAGVDDPMQHGRGVALADFNRDGKTDIVYGNWNGPHRLFLQLSNNRKQRFKDIATQKFSMPSPVRTVIAADFDNDKELEVFFNNIAYRGPSANRLFRVSRREHGDPQIEELNIGEAAEPEGRGTGAAVTDIDGDGQLDLLVMHGESAAQPISVYRVTQGSSNNWLRVIPRTQFGAFARGAKVIVYTKRNGPHTRIIDGGSGYLCEMEPVAHFGLGKDVATSVEVFWPGGRSVARPLEPSDMNKVMEIYYPENEEEVTLVVEIECGPGFEVNENGRCTDQDECTQFPSVCPSERPVCTNTYGSFKCRANKRCNQGYEPNDEGTACVAQVAYFGGNRSSASKLLASHLRPLLLTLLTVFTACLGA
;
A
#
# COMPACT_ATOMS: atom_id res chain seq x y z
N MET A 1 11.12 44.94 65.26
CA MET A 1 11.80 43.64 65.09
C MET A 1 10.73 42.57 65.20
N SER A 2 10.23 42.07 64.07
CA SER A 2 9.22 41.01 64.04
C SER A 2 9.72 39.92 63.10
N ALA A 3 10.11 38.79 63.68
CA ALA A 3 10.61 37.62 62.98
C ALA A 3 9.42 36.74 62.57
N TRP A 4 9.37 36.38 61.29
CA TRP A 4 8.48 35.35 60.76
C TRP A 4 9.28 34.08 60.52
N ILE A 5 8.79 32.98 61.09
CA ILE A 5 9.32 31.62 60.94
C ILE A 5 8.80 31.06 59.61
N LEU A 6 9.71 30.66 58.71
CA LEU A 6 9.41 29.92 57.49
C LEU A 6 9.61 28.42 57.73
N LEU A 7 8.53 27.65 57.60
CA LEU A 7 8.53 26.19 57.56
C LEU A 7 8.81 25.71 56.13
N LEU A 8 9.91 24.98 55.96
CA LEU A 8 10.24 24.24 54.74
C LEU A 8 9.38 22.97 54.65
N THR A 9 8.68 22.80 53.53
CA THR A 9 8.20 21.48 53.08
C THR A 9 8.81 21.20 51.72
N ALA A 10 9.64 20.16 51.66
CA ALA A 10 10.25 19.66 50.43
C ALA A 10 9.27 18.70 49.74
N GLY A 11 8.75 19.09 48.59
CA GLY A 11 8.02 18.20 47.68
C GLY A 11 8.97 17.65 46.63
N VAL A 12 9.24 16.34 46.70
CA VAL A 12 9.93 15.59 45.65
C VAL A 12 8.94 15.32 44.53
N SER A 13 9.09 16.01 43.40
CA SER A 13 8.35 15.72 42.16
C SER A 13 9.02 14.56 41.44
N VAL A 14 8.44 13.36 41.58
CA VAL A 14 8.71 12.22 40.72
C VAL A 14 8.00 12.46 39.39
N LEU A 15 8.74 12.87 38.36
CA LEU A 15 8.27 12.91 36.98
C LEU A 15 8.19 11.45 36.47
N GLY A 16 7.03 10.83 36.67
CA GLY A 16 6.66 9.65 35.91
C GLY A 16 6.33 10.06 34.48
N LEU A 17 7.15 9.66 33.52
CA LEU A 17 6.82 9.70 32.09
C LEU A 17 5.70 8.68 31.83
N SER A 18 4.45 9.10 31.98
CA SER A 18 3.32 8.36 31.45
C SER A 18 3.34 8.52 29.92
N TRP A 19 3.50 7.41 29.20
CA TRP A 19 3.21 7.33 27.78
C TRP A 19 1.70 7.49 27.58
N GLY A 20 1.23 8.74 27.53
CA GLY A 20 -0.10 9.06 27.07
C GLY A 20 -0.13 8.95 25.56
N GLN A 21 -1.13 8.24 25.00
CA GLN A 21 -1.50 8.40 23.59
C GLN A 21 -1.50 9.90 23.28
N ARG A 22 -0.88 10.32 22.16
CA ARG A 22 -1.06 11.71 21.68
C ARG A 22 -2.56 11.95 21.58
N THR A 23 -3.07 12.82 22.45
CA THR A 23 -4.51 13.08 22.55
C THR A 23 -5.00 13.97 21.41
N GLU A 24 -4.09 14.65 20.71
CA GLU A 24 -4.43 15.53 19.60
C GLU A 24 -4.87 14.72 18.37
N PRO A 25 -5.97 15.13 17.72
CA PRO A 25 -6.49 14.44 16.53
C PRO A 25 -5.51 14.59 15.37
N MET A 26 -5.21 13.49 14.68
CA MET A 26 -4.35 13.51 13.49
C MET A 26 -4.99 14.29 12.35
N PHE A 27 -6.29 14.10 12.12
CA PHE A 27 -7.00 14.68 10.99
C PHE A 27 -8.14 15.62 11.39
N ALA A 28 -8.26 16.71 10.63
CA ALA A 28 -9.40 17.62 10.62
C ALA A 28 -10.05 17.66 9.23
N SER A 29 -11.37 17.70 9.16
CA SER A 29 -12.13 17.76 7.91
C SER A 29 -12.01 19.15 7.29
N VAL A 30 -11.69 19.17 5.99
CA VAL A 30 -11.69 20.37 5.15
C VAL A 30 -12.66 20.26 3.99
N THR A 31 -13.51 19.22 4.00
CA THR A 31 -14.45 18.89 2.91
C THR A 31 -15.27 20.10 2.46
N GLN A 32 -15.86 20.85 3.40
CA GLN A 32 -16.72 22.00 3.08
C GLN A 32 -15.94 23.23 2.57
N SER A 33 -14.66 23.35 2.91
CA SER A 33 -13.81 24.44 2.42
C SER A 33 -13.19 24.12 1.06
N VAL A 34 -12.81 22.86 0.84
CA VAL A 34 -12.11 22.42 -0.37
C VAL A 34 -13.07 22.14 -1.52
N PHE A 35 -14.31 21.71 -1.24
CA PHE A 35 -15.33 21.57 -2.29
C PHE A 35 -16.24 22.80 -2.36
N PRO A 36 -16.60 23.24 -3.57
CA PRO A 36 -17.78 24.06 -3.77
C PRO A 36 -19.03 23.37 -3.19
N PRO A 37 -19.99 24.14 -2.61
CA PRO A 37 -21.24 23.58 -2.08
C PRO A 37 -22.23 23.27 -3.21
N ASP A 38 -21.83 22.45 -4.18
CA ASP A 38 -22.64 22.07 -5.34
C ASP A 38 -22.54 20.57 -5.65
N TYR A 39 -23.48 20.11 -6.47
CA TYR A 39 -23.60 18.72 -6.86
C TYR A 39 -22.59 18.31 -7.96
N GLU A 40 -22.03 19.25 -8.70
CA GLU A 40 -21.15 18.94 -9.84
C GLU A 40 -19.76 18.50 -9.38
N ASN A 41 -19.28 19.05 -8.26
CA ASN A 41 -17.93 18.81 -7.75
C ASN A 41 -17.88 17.73 -6.67
N ASN A 42 -18.92 17.61 -5.83
CA ASN A 42 -19.00 16.57 -4.80
C ASN A 42 -20.44 16.06 -4.60
N PRO A 43 -20.99 15.32 -5.58
CA PRO A 43 -22.35 14.81 -5.51
C PRO A 43 -22.53 13.79 -4.38
N THR A 44 -23.71 13.81 -3.75
CA THR A 44 -24.19 12.69 -2.94
C THR A 44 -24.55 11.53 -3.86
N GLN A 45 -23.60 10.65 -4.13
CA GLN A 45 -23.75 9.47 -4.99
C GLN A 45 -23.01 8.26 -4.41
N LEU A 46 -22.96 7.15 -5.15
CA LEU A 46 -22.17 5.98 -4.77
C LEU A 46 -20.78 6.12 -5.39
N ASN A 47 -19.87 6.76 -4.67
CA ASN A 47 -18.46 6.84 -5.03
C ASN A 47 -17.75 5.55 -4.57
N TYR A 48 -16.82 5.05 -5.39
CA TYR A 48 -16.09 3.81 -5.10
C TYR A 48 -14.57 4.05 -5.12
N GLY A 49 -13.85 3.42 -6.05
CA GLY A 49 -12.41 3.55 -6.18
C GLY A 49 -11.97 4.93 -6.65
N VAL A 50 -10.69 5.21 -6.43
CA VAL A 50 -10.04 6.45 -6.84
C VAL A 50 -8.63 6.15 -7.32
N ALA A 51 -8.21 6.78 -8.42
CA ALA A 51 -6.83 6.78 -8.91
C ALA A 51 -6.33 8.21 -8.99
N VAL A 52 -5.06 8.42 -8.63
CA VAL A 52 -4.41 9.73 -8.70
C VAL A 52 -3.41 9.73 -9.86
N THR A 53 -3.59 10.65 -10.81
CA THR A 53 -2.75 10.79 -12.01
C THR A 53 -2.93 12.18 -12.64
N ASP A 54 -2.03 12.58 -13.54
CA ASP A 54 -2.15 13.80 -14.35
C ASP A 54 -3.08 13.53 -15.54
N VAL A 55 -4.37 13.84 -15.37
CA VAL A 55 -5.43 13.52 -16.34
C VAL A 55 -5.42 14.53 -17.48
N ASP A 56 -5.22 15.81 -17.22
CA ASP A 56 -5.24 16.84 -18.27
C ASP A 56 -3.89 17.10 -18.95
N GLY A 57 -2.79 16.64 -18.37
CA GLY A 57 -1.44 16.69 -18.92
C GLY A 57 -0.72 18.01 -18.63
N ASP A 58 -1.09 18.71 -17.55
CA ASP A 58 -0.47 19.97 -17.15
C ASP A 58 0.59 19.83 -16.04
N GLY A 59 0.80 18.61 -15.54
CA GLY A 59 1.77 18.26 -14.52
C GLY A 59 1.24 18.27 -13.10
N ASP A 60 0.05 18.85 -12.86
CA ASP A 60 -0.64 18.71 -11.57
C ASP A 60 -1.40 17.38 -11.53
N LEU A 61 -1.58 16.82 -10.33
CA LEU A 61 -2.28 15.55 -10.16
C LEU A 61 -3.79 15.77 -9.95
N GLU A 62 -4.61 15.01 -10.65
CA GLU A 62 -6.03 14.89 -10.45
C GLU A 62 -6.43 13.57 -9.78
N MET A 63 -7.61 13.58 -9.17
CA MET A 63 -8.24 12.37 -8.65
C MET A 63 -9.39 11.94 -9.56
N PHE A 64 -9.22 10.81 -10.25
CA PHE A 64 -10.31 10.13 -10.94
C PHE A 64 -11.10 9.29 -9.95
N VAL A 65 -12.39 9.59 -9.75
CA VAL A 65 -13.26 8.87 -8.82
C VAL A 65 -14.30 8.07 -9.60
N SER A 66 -14.38 6.77 -9.32
CA SER A 66 -15.36 5.86 -9.90
C SER A 66 -16.77 6.11 -9.33
N GLY A 67 -17.75 6.27 -10.22
CA GLY A 67 -19.16 6.45 -9.86
C GLY A 67 -20.01 5.23 -10.20
N TYR A 68 -20.76 4.70 -9.22
CA TYR A 68 -21.72 3.62 -9.43
C TYR A 68 -23.15 4.17 -9.47
N ASN A 69 -23.95 3.81 -10.47
CA ASN A 69 -25.25 4.45 -10.74
C ASN A 69 -25.18 6.00 -10.80
N GLY A 70 -24.02 6.54 -11.15
CA GLY A 70 -23.70 7.96 -11.22
C GLY A 70 -22.47 8.16 -12.11
N PRO A 71 -22.18 9.37 -12.57
CA PRO A 71 -21.00 9.62 -13.38
C PRO A 71 -19.71 9.51 -12.57
N ASN A 72 -18.62 9.16 -13.25
CA ASN A 72 -17.28 9.36 -12.71
C ASN A 72 -16.98 10.86 -12.54
N LEU A 73 -16.04 11.16 -11.64
CA LEU A 73 -15.55 12.51 -11.39
C LEU A 73 -14.06 12.57 -11.71
N VAL A 74 -13.59 13.73 -12.18
CA VAL A 74 -12.16 14.01 -12.32
C VAL A 74 -11.90 15.32 -11.58
N LEU A 75 -11.31 15.22 -10.39
CA LEU A 75 -11.19 16.34 -9.46
C LEU A 75 -9.79 16.94 -9.56
N LYS A 76 -9.73 18.21 -9.98
CA LYS A 76 -8.51 19.03 -10.06
C LYS A 76 -8.50 20.10 -8.97
N TYR A 77 -7.35 20.37 -8.37
CA TYR A 77 -7.22 21.49 -7.45
C TYR A 77 -7.01 22.81 -8.20
N ASP A 78 -7.98 23.71 -8.07
CA ASP A 78 -7.85 25.09 -8.53
C ASP A 78 -7.14 25.90 -7.43
N SER A 79 -5.84 26.15 -7.63
CA SER A 79 -4.99 26.87 -6.67
C SER A 79 -5.42 28.33 -6.44
N PHE A 80 -6.05 28.97 -7.43
CA PHE A 80 -6.59 30.33 -7.29
C PHE A 80 -7.83 30.36 -6.41
N LYS A 81 -8.74 29.39 -6.59
CA LYS A 81 -9.96 29.26 -5.78
C LYS A 81 -9.72 28.54 -4.46
N LYS A 82 -8.59 27.84 -4.33
CA LYS A 82 -8.25 26.91 -3.24
C LYS A 82 -9.31 25.82 -3.08
N ARG A 83 -9.76 25.25 -4.20
CA ARG A 83 -10.87 24.30 -4.23
C ARG A 83 -10.66 23.20 -5.25
N LEU A 84 -11.18 22.02 -4.94
CA LEU A 84 -11.33 20.92 -5.91
C LEU A 84 -12.51 21.21 -6.84
N VAL A 85 -12.25 21.09 -8.14
CA VAL A 85 -13.24 21.25 -9.20
C VAL A 85 -13.27 20.03 -10.11
N ASN A 86 -14.45 19.61 -10.52
CA ASN A 86 -14.63 18.51 -11.45
C ASN A 86 -14.44 19.01 -12.89
N ILE A 87 -13.37 18.57 -13.56
CA ILE A 87 -13.05 18.94 -14.94
C ILE A 87 -13.78 18.06 -15.97
N ALA A 88 -14.23 16.87 -15.56
CA ALA A 88 -15.12 16.04 -16.35
C ALA A 88 -16.56 16.59 -16.25
N VAL A 89 -16.91 17.45 -17.20
CA VAL A 89 -18.23 18.10 -17.27
C VAL A 89 -19.14 17.43 -18.30
N ASP A 90 -20.47 17.53 -18.11
CA ASP A 90 -21.48 17.02 -19.05
C ASP A 90 -21.68 17.92 -20.28
N ASN A 91 -20.57 18.22 -20.96
CA ASN A 91 -20.57 18.91 -22.23
C ASN A 91 -19.89 18.01 -23.26
N ARG A 92 -20.62 17.57 -24.30
CA ARG A 92 -20.09 16.67 -25.34
C ARG A 92 -18.88 17.22 -26.10
N SER A 93 -18.70 18.53 -26.09
CA SER A 93 -17.54 19.21 -26.67
C SER A 93 -16.33 19.25 -25.74
N SER A 94 -16.49 18.88 -24.46
CA SER A 94 -15.37 18.76 -23.52
C SER A 94 -14.46 17.60 -23.93
N PRO A 95 -13.13 17.77 -23.87
CA PRO A 95 -12.18 16.67 -24.08
C PRO A 95 -12.34 15.56 -23.04
N TYR A 96 -12.89 15.87 -21.86
CA TYR A 96 -13.06 14.95 -20.73
C TYR A 96 -14.45 14.29 -20.68
N TYR A 97 -15.35 14.58 -21.64
CA TYR A 97 -16.73 14.09 -21.58
C TYR A 97 -16.82 12.56 -21.52
N ALA A 98 -15.96 11.84 -22.24
CA ALA A 98 -15.96 10.38 -22.27
C ALA A 98 -15.71 9.76 -20.89
N LEU A 99 -14.88 10.41 -20.06
CA LEU A 99 -14.53 9.95 -18.74
C LEU A 99 -15.73 9.86 -17.80
N ARG A 100 -16.80 10.64 -18.05
CA ARG A 100 -18.03 10.62 -17.24
C ARG A 100 -18.69 9.25 -17.19
N ASP A 101 -18.59 8.49 -18.28
CA ASP A 101 -19.15 7.15 -18.48
C ASP A 101 -20.42 6.86 -17.66
N ARG A 102 -21.47 7.67 -17.82
CA ARG A 102 -22.69 7.62 -16.98
C ARG A 102 -23.41 6.26 -16.99
N GLN A 103 -23.16 5.45 -18.01
CA GLN A 103 -23.73 4.12 -18.15
C GLN A 103 -22.86 3.07 -17.47
N GLY A 104 -21.57 3.37 -17.30
CA GLY A 104 -20.62 2.59 -16.53
C GLY A 104 -20.99 2.63 -15.05
N ASN A 105 -21.27 1.46 -14.51
CA ASN A 105 -21.39 1.27 -13.07
C ASN A 105 -19.99 0.99 -12.52
N ALA A 106 -19.19 2.05 -12.53
CA ALA A 106 -17.76 1.99 -12.24
C ALA A 106 -17.53 1.76 -10.75
N ILE A 107 -16.56 0.90 -10.44
CA ILE A 107 -16.16 0.67 -9.04
C ILE A 107 -14.67 0.82 -8.80
N GLY A 108 -13.81 0.64 -9.79
CA GLY A 108 -12.36 0.71 -9.61
C GLY A 108 -11.68 1.31 -10.81
N VAL A 109 -10.50 1.86 -10.57
CA VAL A 109 -9.75 2.61 -11.58
C VAL A 109 -8.25 2.48 -11.34
N THR A 110 -7.47 2.50 -12.40
CA THR A 110 -6.01 2.65 -12.40
C THR A 110 -5.59 3.45 -13.63
N ALA A 111 -4.43 4.07 -13.59
CA ALA A 111 -3.86 4.83 -14.70
C ALA A 111 -2.42 4.41 -14.98
N CYS A 112 -2.09 4.10 -16.22
CA CYS A 112 -0.72 3.84 -16.65
C CYS A 112 -0.53 3.96 -18.16
N ASP A 113 0.73 4.16 -18.56
CA ASP A 113 1.16 4.33 -19.95
C ASP A 113 1.33 2.98 -20.66
N ILE A 114 0.25 2.50 -21.29
CA ILE A 114 0.21 1.16 -21.90
C ILE A 114 0.93 1.18 -23.24
N ASP A 115 0.80 2.27 -24.00
CA ASP A 115 1.39 2.42 -25.32
C ASP A 115 2.68 3.25 -25.36
N GLY A 116 3.27 3.52 -24.21
CA GLY A 116 4.61 4.09 -24.04
C GLY A 116 4.74 5.42 -24.77
N ASP A 117 3.74 6.29 -24.67
CA ASP A 117 3.75 7.62 -25.27
C ASP A 117 4.01 8.74 -24.25
N GLY A 118 4.18 8.39 -22.98
CA GLY A 118 4.45 9.30 -21.88
C GLY A 118 3.21 9.81 -21.15
N ARG A 119 2.00 9.49 -21.62
CA ARG A 119 0.75 9.84 -20.96
C ARG A 119 0.04 8.58 -20.47
N GLU A 120 -0.50 8.62 -19.26
CA GLU A 120 -1.22 7.47 -18.72
C GLU A 120 -2.60 7.32 -19.38
N GLU A 121 -2.92 6.11 -19.82
CA GLU A 121 -4.30 5.69 -20.10
C GLU A 121 -5.04 5.37 -18.79
N ILE A 122 -6.35 5.62 -18.75
CA ILE A 122 -7.18 5.38 -17.56
C ILE A 122 -8.06 4.15 -17.80
N TYR A 123 -7.85 3.10 -17.02
CA TYR A 123 -8.69 1.90 -17.05
C TYR A 123 -9.77 1.97 -15.99
N VAL A 124 -11.03 1.76 -16.37
CA VAL A 124 -12.19 1.82 -15.48
C VAL A 124 -12.91 0.46 -15.45
N LEU A 125 -13.01 -0.11 -14.25
CA LEU A 125 -13.74 -1.34 -13.95
C LEU A 125 -15.24 -1.08 -13.81
N ASN A 126 -16.02 -1.63 -14.74
CA ASN A 126 -17.48 -1.55 -14.77
C ASN A 126 -18.10 -2.90 -14.44
N THR A 127 -18.75 -3.02 -13.28
CA THR A 127 -19.39 -4.29 -12.88
C THR A 127 -20.81 -4.45 -13.38
N ASN A 128 -21.48 -3.35 -13.71
CA ASN A 128 -22.85 -3.33 -14.23
C ASN A 128 -23.85 -4.22 -13.47
N ASN A 129 -23.91 -4.06 -12.15
CA ASN A 129 -24.75 -4.85 -11.23
C ASN A 129 -24.42 -6.35 -11.13
N ALA A 130 -23.38 -6.85 -11.82
CA ALA A 130 -22.92 -8.21 -11.64
C ALA A 130 -22.06 -8.32 -10.36
N PHE A 131 -22.49 -9.18 -9.43
CA PHE A 131 -21.66 -9.49 -8.25
C PHE A 131 -20.46 -10.38 -8.60
N SER A 132 -20.64 -11.32 -9.53
CA SER A 132 -19.64 -12.30 -9.97
C SER A 132 -19.91 -12.74 -11.41
N GLY A 133 -18.91 -13.28 -12.12
CA GLY A 133 -19.09 -13.81 -13.47
C GLY A 133 -19.36 -12.72 -14.51
N ARG A 134 -20.15 -13.02 -15.54
CA ARG A 134 -20.31 -12.14 -16.72
C ARG A 134 -21.00 -10.81 -16.39
N ALA A 135 -20.44 -9.71 -16.89
CA ALA A 135 -21.02 -8.38 -16.93
C ALA A 135 -21.64 -8.08 -18.31
N THR A 136 -22.60 -7.18 -18.37
CA THR A 136 -23.31 -6.79 -19.60
C THR A 136 -22.83 -5.46 -20.19
N TYR A 137 -22.04 -4.70 -19.43
CA TYR A 137 -21.29 -3.53 -19.90
C TYR A 137 -19.81 -3.85 -19.70
N THR A 138 -18.98 -3.46 -20.66
CA THR A 138 -17.54 -3.75 -20.58
C THR A 138 -16.84 -2.73 -19.70
N ASP A 139 -15.67 -3.12 -19.21
CA ASP A 139 -14.68 -2.17 -18.72
C ASP A 139 -14.30 -1.18 -19.84
N LYS A 140 -13.66 -0.07 -19.45
CA LYS A 140 -13.23 1.01 -20.35
C LYS A 140 -11.74 1.24 -20.23
N LEU A 141 -11.09 1.58 -21.34
CA LEU A 141 -9.70 2.01 -21.35
C LEU A 141 -9.59 3.32 -22.12
N PHE A 142 -9.49 4.43 -21.40
CA PHE A 142 -9.49 5.76 -22.00
C PHE A 142 -8.08 6.22 -22.33
N LYS A 143 -7.85 6.55 -23.61
CA LYS A 143 -6.64 7.22 -24.10
C LYS A 143 -6.95 8.63 -24.53
N PHE A 144 -6.08 9.58 -24.20
CA PHE A 144 -6.16 10.92 -24.78
C PHE A 144 -5.53 10.95 -26.17
N ARG A 145 -6.35 11.12 -27.20
CA ARG A 145 -5.90 11.31 -28.59
C ARG A 145 -6.88 12.19 -29.34
N ASN A 146 -6.46 12.79 -30.46
CA ASN A 146 -7.30 13.71 -31.23
C ASN A 146 -7.88 14.88 -30.39
N GLY A 147 -7.15 15.30 -29.35
CA GLY A 147 -7.57 16.38 -28.45
C GLY A 147 -8.69 16.02 -27.48
N ARG A 148 -8.95 14.73 -27.21
CA ARG A 148 -9.98 14.27 -26.26
C ARG A 148 -9.69 12.86 -25.74
N PHE A 149 -10.39 12.44 -24.68
CA PHE A 149 -10.39 11.04 -24.27
C PHE A 149 -11.32 10.19 -25.16
N GLU A 150 -10.80 9.04 -25.60
CA GLU A 150 -11.48 8.02 -26.41
C GLU A 150 -11.26 6.63 -25.80
N ASP A 151 -12.21 5.72 -25.96
CA ASP A 151 -12.16 4.36 -25.39
C ASP A 151 -11.48 3.37 -26.35
N LEU A 152 -10.26 2.95 -26.03
CA LEU A 152 -9.46 2.02 -26.83
C LEU A 152 -10.10 0.63 -26.95
N LEU A 153 -10.88 0.19 -25.96
CA LEU A 153 -11.52 -1.13 -26.02
C LEU A 153 -12.64 -1.19 -27.06
N ASN A 154 -13.17 -0.03 -27.44
CA ASN A 154 -14.20 0.13 -28.47
C ASN A 154 -13.62 0.42 -29.87
N ASP A 155 -12.29 0.48 -30.03
CA ASP A 155 -11.70 0.54 -31.36
C ASP A 155 -12.01 -0.75 -32.14
N ASP A 156 -12.35 -0.63 -33.42
CA ASP A 156 -12.70 -1.76 -34.29
C ASP A 156 -11.71 -2.93 -34.12
N ILE A 157 -10.41 -2.63 -34.11
CA ILE A 157 -9.36 -3.64 -34.01
C ILE A 157 -9.40 -4.43 -32.68
N ASN A 158 -9.83 -3.79 -31.59
CA ASN A 158 -9.90 -4.38 -30.25
C ASN A 158 -11.26 -5.07 -30.01
N GLU A 159 -12.34 -4.56 -30.61
CA GLU A 159 -13.62 -5.28 -30.67
C GLU A 159 -13.48 -6.61 -31.41
N HIS A 160 -12.79 -6.62 -32.56
CA HIS A 160 -12.53 -7.85 -33.32
C HIS A 160 -11.66 -8.86 -32.57
N ARG A 161 -10.82 -8.40 -31.64
CA ARG A 161 -10.00 -9.26 -30.77
C ARG A 161 -10.71 -9.73 -29.51
N ASP A 162 -11.90 -9.20 -29.20
CA ASP A 162 -12.68 -9.46 -27.97
C ASP A 162 -11.83 -9.36 -26.68
N VAL A 163 -10.99 -8.33 -26.61
CA VAL A 163 -10.06 -8.12 -25.48
C VAL A 163 -10.72 -7.49 -24.26
N ALA A 164 -11.85 -6.79 -24.47
CA ALA A 164 -12.57 -6.12 -23.39
C ALA A 164 -13.02 -7.12 -22.32
N ASN A 165 -12.71 -6.82 -21.05
CA ASN A 165 -13.14 -7.66 -19.95
C ASN A 165 -14.67 -7.55 -19.78
N ARG A 166 -15.35 -8.71 -19.80
CA ARG A 166 -16.81 -8.85 -19.70
C ARG A 166 -17.19 -9.57 -18.40
N VAL A 167 -16.42 -9.38 -17.35
CA VAL A 167 -16.53 -10.09 -16.07
C VAL A 167 -16.53 -9.08 -14.94
N ALA A 168 -17.22 -9.38 -13.84
CA ALA A 168 -17.22 -8.55 -12.65
C ALA A 168 -15.82 -8.47 -12.01
N GLY A 169 -15.03 -7.48 -12.42
CA GLY A 169 -13.77 -7.10 -11.78
C GLY A 169 -13.97 -6.49 -10.40
N ARG A 170 -12.96 -6.59 -9.53
CA ARG A 170 -13.02 -6.16 -8.11
C ARG A 170 -11.78 -5.42 -7.61
N SER A 171 -10.69 -5.44 -8.36
CA SER A 171 -9.63 -4.43 -8.32
C SER A 171 -8.81 -4.57 -9.60
N VAL A 172 -8.03 -3.53 -9.88
CA VAL A 172 -7.19 -3.41 -11.05
C VAL A 172 -5.88 -2.76 -10.63
N ALA A 173 -4.79 -3.12 -11.30
CA ALA A 173 -3.47 -2.54 -11.08
C ALA A 173 -2.63 -2.56 -12.37
N CYS A 174 -1.77 -1.57 -12.53
CA CYS A 174 -0.76 -1.47 -13.56
C CYS A 174 0.49 -2.30 -13.22
N VAL A 175 1.04 -2.97 -14.23
CA VAL A 175 2.19 -3.89 -14.09
C VAL A 175 3.18 -3.69 -15.23
N ASP A 176 4.36 -3.13 -14.96
CA ASP A 176 5.48 -3.16 -15.91
C ASP A 176 6.21 -4.51 -15.83
N ARG A 177 5.53 -5.59 -16.24
CA ARG A 177 6.03 -6.96 -16.04
C ARG A 177 7.30 -7.28 -16.81
N LYS A 178 7.59 -6.53 -17.88
CA LYS A 178 8.75 -6.70 -18.76
C LYS A 178 9.87 -5.70 -18.46
N GLY A 179 9.64 -4.72 -17.59
CA GLY A 179 10.62 -3.69 -17.23
C GLY A 179 10.88 -2.67 -18.35
N THR A 180 9.93 -2.50 -19.27
CA THR A 180 10.08 -1.64 -20.45
C THR A 180 9.55 -0.24 -20.24
N GLY A 181 8.85 0.05 -19.14
CA GLY A 181 8.11 1.29 -18.97
C GLY A 181 6.78 1.34 -19.74
N ARG A 182 6.36 0.22 -20.36
CA ARG A 182 4.99 0.00 -20.86
C ARG A 182 4.26 -0.91 -19.89
N TYR A 183 3.01 -0.58 -19.58
CA TYR A 183 2.26 -1.30 -18.57
C TYR A 183 1.27 -2.30 -19.15
N SER A 184 1.10 -3.41 -18.44
CA SER A 184 -0.07 -4.28 -18.54
C SER A 184 -1.07 -3.90 -17.45
N ILE A 185 -2.36 -4.08 -17.69
CA ILE A 185 -3.43 -3.92 -16.71
C ILE A 185 -3.81 -5.29 -16.16
N TYR A 186 -3.49 -5.56 -14.90
CA TYR A 186 -3.94 -6.75 -14.20
C TYR A 186 -5.32 -6.53 -13.59
N ILE A 187 -6.24 -7.45 -13.83
CA ILE A 187 -7.64 -7.36 -13.39
C ILE A 187 -7.96 -8.55 -12.48
N ALA A 188 -8.22 -8.26 -11.20
CA ALA A 188 -8.71 -9.24 -10.25
C ALA A 188 -10.22 -9.42 -10.43
N ASN A 189 -10.58 -10.41 -11.23
CA ASN A 189 -11.98 -10.78 -11.48
C ASN A 189 -12.58 -11.57 -10.32
N TYR A 190 -13.90 -11.44 -10.14
CA TYR A 190 -14.68 -12.33 -9.29
C TYR A 190 -15.28 -13.46 -10.12
N ALA A 191 -14.52 -14.54 -10.21
CA ALA A 191 -14.91 -15.71 -10.98
C ALA A 191 -16.17 -16.38 -10.42
N SER A 192 -16.95 -16.98 -11.31
CA SER A 192 -18.06 -17.88 -10.95
C SER A 192 -17.76 -19.27 -11.53
N GLY A 193 -17.29 -20.18 -10.68
CA GLY A 193 -16.77 -21.47 -11.13
C GLY A 193 -15.58 -21.28 -12.08
N THR A 194 -15.69 -21.78 -13.30
CA THR A 194 -14.66 -21.65 -14.36
C THR A 194 -14.92 -20.48 -15.31
N VAL A 195 -15.77 -19.52 -14.92
CA VAL A 195 -16.10 -18.35 -15.75
C VAL A 195 -15.46 -17.11 -15.14
N GLY A 196 -14.70 -16.40 -15.96
CA GLY A 196 -14.10 -15.11 -15.61
C GLY A 196 -12.86 -15.23 -14.73
N PRO A 197 -11.76 -15.84 -15.25
CA PRO A 197 -10.50 -15.81 -14.54
C PRO A 197 -9.97 -14.38 -14.45
N HIS A 198 -8.97 -14.16 -13.60
CA HIS A 198 -8.19 -12.93 -13.63
C HIS A 198 -7.63 -12.69 -15.04
N ALA A 199 -7.54 -11.42 -15.43
CA ALA A 199 -7.09 -11.00 -16.75
C ALA A 199 -5.84 -10.11 -16.65
N LEU A 200 -5.11 -10.02 -17.75
CA LEU A 200 -3.91 -9.20 -17.88
C LEU A 200 -3.90 -8.65 -19.30
N ILE A 201 -4.34 -7.40 -19.45
CA ILE A 201 -4.48 -6.75 -20.77
C ILE A 201 -3.23 -5.91 -21.03
N GLU A 202 -2.63 -6.04 -22.20
CA GLU A 202 -1.48 -5.22 -22.61
C GLU A 202 -1.52 -4.90 -24.11
N MET A 203 -0.68 -3.96 -24.53
CA MET A 203 -0.47 -3.69 -25.94
C MET A 203 0.23 -4.87 -26.64
N ASP A 204 -0.37 -5.36 -27.72
CA ASP A 204 0.30 -6.22 -28.70
C ASP A 204 1.15 -5.33 -29.61
N GLU A 205 2.44 -5.25 -29.29
CA GLU A 205 3.43 -4.47 -30.03
C GLU A 205 3.54 -4.87 -31.51
N SER A 206 3.34 -6.15 -31.84
CA SER A 206 3.48 -6.65 -33.21
C SER A 206 2.31 -6.25 -34.11
N SER A 207 1.15 -6.00 -33.49
CA SER A 207 -0.07 -5.62 -34.18
C SER A 207 -0.43 -4.14 -34.04
N SER A 208 0.38 -3.36 -33.30
CA SER A 208 0.16 -1.94 -33.05
C SER A 208 1.00 -1.09 -34.00
N ASP A 209 0.51 0.11 -34.28
CA ASP A 209 1.25 1.19 -34.94
C ASP A 209 0.89 2.51 -34.24
N PRO A 210 1.55 2.82 -33.09
CA PRO A 210 1.27 4.04 -32.33
C PRO A 210 1.46 5.31 -33.15
N SER A 211 2.36 5.30 -34.15
CA SER A 211 2.59 6.45 -35.04
C SER A 211 1.36 6.80 -35.89
N LYS A 212 0.47 5.83 -36.10
CA LYS A 212 -0.83 6.00 -36.76
C LYS A 212 -2.01 6.01 -35.79
N GLY A 213 -1.74 5.99 -34.48
CA GLY A 213 -2.75 5.89 -33.43
C GLY A 213 -3.44 4.52 -33.33
N ILE A 214 -2.87 3.47 -33.94
CA ILE A 214 -3.43 2.12 -33.92
C ILE A 214 -2.85 1.37 -32.73
N ILE A 215 -3.65 1.14 -31.69
CA ILE A 215 -3.24 0.41 -30.48
C ILE A 215 -4.00 -0.92 -30.41
N ALA A 216 -3.30 -2.01 -30.71
CA ALA A 216 -3.82 -3.36 -30.60
C ALA A 216 -3.62 -3.88 -29.17
N LEU A 217 -4.67 -4.41 -28.55
CA LEU A 217 -4.61 -4.97 -27.19
C LEU A 217 -4.81 -6.48 -27.21
N SER A 218 -4.22 -7.17 -26.23
CA SER A 218 -4.39 -8.61 -26.00
C SER A 218 -4.51 -8.93 -24.51
N ASN A 219 -5.31 -9.94 -24.17
CA ASN A 219 -5.33 -10.53 -22.83
C ASN A 219 -4.31 -11.67 -22.76
N VAL A 220 -3.24 -11.48 -22.01
CA VAL A 220 -2.09 -12.39 -21.90
C VAL A 220 -2.05 -13.14 -20.57
N ALA A 221 -3.13 -13.12 -19.77
CA ALA A 221 -3.13 -13.68 -18.41
C ALA A 221 -2.71 -15.15 -18.31
N GLU A 222 -3.15 -15.99 -19.26
CA GLU A 222 -2.78 -17.40 -19.29
C GLU A 222 -1.31 -17.58 -19.64
N GLN A 223 -0.83 -16.85 -20.65
CA GLN A 223 0.58 -16.87 -21.08
C GLN A 223 1.51 -16.38 -19.97
N ALA A 224 1.07 -15.38 -19.21
CA ALA A 224 1.82 -14.84 -18.08
C ALA A 224 1.69 -15.69 -16.80
N GLY A 225 0.77 -16.65 -16.73
CA GLY A 225 0.59 -17.54 -15.57
C GLY A 225 -0.24 -16.97 -14.42
N VAL A 226 -1.06 -15.95 -14.68
CA VAL A 226 -1.86 -15.23 -13.66
C VAL A 226 -3.38 -15.46 -13.77
N ASN A 227 -3.83 -16.29 -14.73
CA ASN A 227 -5.24 -16.62 -14.97
C ASN A 227 -5.85 -17.51 -13.87
N LYS A 228 -6.17 -16.92 -12.70
CA LYS A 228 -6.80 -17.64 -11.58
C LYS A 228 -8.32 -17.49 -11.59
N PHE A 229 -9.01 -18.56 -11.18
CA PHE A 229 -10.47 -18.58 -11.02
C PHE A 229 -10.82 -18.48 -9.54
N THR A 230 -10.96 -17.26 -9.03
CA THR A 230 -11.34 -17.00 -7.64
C THR A 230 -12.10 -15.70 -7.47
N GLY A 231 -12.51 -15.39 -6.24
CA GLY A 231 -13.09 -14.11 -5.85
C GLY A 231 -12.02 -13.06 -5.58
N GLY A 232 -11.40 -12.51 -6.62
CA GLY A 232 -10.40 -11.44 -6.48
C GLY A 232 -10.91 -10.23 -5.69
N ARG A 233 -10.03 -9.63 -4.89
CA ARG A 233 -10.26 -8.39 -4.12
C ARG A 233 -9.09 -7.45 -4.36
N GLY A 234 -8.42 -6.96 -3.32
CA GLY A 234 -7.32 -5.99 -3.44
C GLY A 234 -6.16 -6.51 -4.24
N VAL A 235 -5.46 -5.59 -4.89
CA VAL A 235 -4.25 -5.88 -5.65
C VAL A 235 -3.23 -4.80 -5.31
N VAL A 236 -1.98 -5.21 -5.13
CA VAL A 236 -0.85 -4.30 -5.15
C VAL A 236 0.29 -4.84 -5.99
N VAL A 237 0.99 -3.92 -6.65
CA VAL A 237 2.09 -4.23 -7.56
C VAL A 237 3.33 -3.45 -7.16
N GLY A 238 4.44 -4.15 -7.00
CA GLY A 238 5.72 -3.55 -6.65
C GLY A 238 6.83 -4.58 -6.46
N PRO A 239 8.07 -4.14 -6.21
CA PRO A 239 9.22 -5.02 -6.02
C PRO A 239 9.22 -5.67 -4.63
N ILE A 240 8.32 -6.65 -4.44
CA ILE A 240 8.06 -7.31 -3.16
C ILE A 240 9.20 -8.27 -2.79
N LEU A 241 9.49 -9.21 -3.68
CA LEU A 241 10.45 -10.30 -3.46
C LEU A 241 11.83 -9.97 -4.05
N SER A 242 11.89 -9.06 -5.01
CA SER A 242 13.13 -8.67 -5.68
C SER A 242 13.47 -7.20 -5.41
N GLN A 243 14.65 -6.76 -5.86
CA GLN A 243 15.02 -5.35 -5.72
C GLN A 243 14.22 -4.46 -6.68
N THR A 244 13.92 -4.96 -7.89
CA THR A 244 13.41 -4.17 -9.02
C THR A 244 12.19 -4.77 -9.70
N LEU A 245 12.14 -6.09 -9.93
CA LEU A 245 11.06 -6.73 -10.68
C LEU A 245 9.72 -6.59 -9.93
N PRO A 246 8.66 -6.12 -10.60
CA PRO A 246 7.36 -5.94 -9.99
C PRO A 246 6.66 -7.30 -9.86
N ASP A 247 6.37 -7.66 -8.62
CA ASP A 247 5.52 -8.78 -8.24
C ASP A 247 4.08 -8.31 -8.05
N ILE A 248 3.12 -9.23 -8.10
CA ILE A 248 1.70 -8.94 -7.86
C ILE A 248 1.24 -9.66 -6.60
N PHE A 249 0.79 -8.93 -5.60
CA PHE A 249 0.08 -9.50 -4.46
C PHE A 249 -1.42 -9.26 -4.63
N CYS A 250 -2.22 -10.30 -4.49
CA CYS A 250 -3.66 -10.24 -4.68
C CYS A 250 -4.39 -10.88 -3.50
N ASP A 251 -5.18 -10.06 -2.83
CA ASP A 251 -6.12 -10.48 -1.80
C ASP A 251 -7.32 -11.18 -2.45
N ASN A 252 -7.79 -12.26 -1.82
CA ASN A 252 -8.92 -13.02 -2.33
C ASN A 252 -10.01 -13.25 -1.28
N GLU A 253 -11.21 -13.53 -1.77
CA GLU A 253 -12.36 -13.92 -0.95
C GLU A 253 -12.68 -15.39 -1.16
N TYR A 254 -12.85 -16.13 -0.05
CA TYR A 254 -13.17 -17.57 -0.05
C TYR A 254 -12.07 -18.44 -0.71
N SER A 255 -10.86 -17.94 -0.83
CA SER A 255 -9.68 -18.67 -1.31
C SER A 255 -8.39 -18.08 -0.72
N PRO A 256 -7.26 -18.79 -0.82
CA PRO A 256 -5.97 -18.22 -0.46
C PRO A 256 -5.62 -16.99 -1.31
N ASN A 257 -4.88 -16.04 -0.72
CA ASN A 257 -4.23 -14.93 -1.39
C ASN A 257 -3.14 -15.42 -2.35
N PHE A 258 -2.83 -14.62 -3.37
CA PHE A 258 -1.75 -14.90 -4.32
C PHE A 258 -0.58 -13.93 -4.14
N LEU A 259 0.63 -14.45 -4.36
CA LEU A 259 1.85 -13.66 -4.50
C LEU A 259 2.55 -14.17 -5.75
N PHE A 260 2.28 -13.48 -6.86
CA PHE A 260 2.86 -13.78 -8.15
C PHE A 260 4.26 -13.17 -8.23
N ARG A 261 5.26 -14.03 -8.06
CA ARG A 261 6.66 -13.67 -8.29
C ARG A 261 6.90 -13.50 -9.78
N ASN A 262 7.40 -12.35 -10.19
CA ASN A 262 7.87 -12.14 -11.56
C ASN A 262 9.17 -12.93 -11.79
N ASN A 263 9.17 -13.81 -12.80
CA ASN A 263 10.29 -14.69 -13.10
C ASN A 263 11.43 -13.97 -13.87
N GLY A 264 11.24 -12.71 -14.26
CA GLY A 264 12.21 -11.90 -15.01
C GLY A 264 12.08 -12.03 -16.53
N ASP A 265 11.17 -12.87 -17.02
CA ASP A 265 10.84 -13.06 -18.43
C ASP A 265 9.41 -12.58 -18.76
N GLY A 266 8.79 -11.85 -17.84
CA GLY A 266 7.41 -11.39 -17.90
C GLY A 266 6.37 -12.44 -17.51
N THR A 267 6.76 -13.68 -17.19
CA THR A 267 5.86 -14.69 -16.61
C THR A 267 5.91 -14.66 -15.09
N PHE A 268 4.90 -15.26 -14.46
CA PHE A 268 4.75 -15.27 -13.01
C PHE A 268 4.63 -16.67 -12.42
N THR A 269 5.12 -16.82 -11.20
CA THR A 269 4.91 -18.00 -10.35
C THR A 269 4.20 -17.61 -9.07
N ASP A 270 3.07 -18.23 -8.75
CA ASP A 270 2.40 -18.05 -7.46
C ASP A 270 3.19 -18.74 -6.34
N VAL A 271 3.69 -17.95 -5.39
CA VAL A 271 4.52 -18.40 -4.26
C VAL A 271 3.92 -18.04 -2.89
N ALA A 272 2.65 -17.64 -2.82
CA ALA A 272 2.03 -17.17 -1.57
C ALA A 272 2.17 -18.16 -0.41
N ALA A 273 1.84 -19.43 -0.64
CA ALA A 273 1.92 -20.48 0.37
C ALA A 273 3.37 -20.77 0.81
N GLN A 274 4.33 -20.68 -0.12
CA GLN A 274 5.75 -20.83 0.20
C GLN A 274 6.26 -19.66 1.04
N ALA A 275 5.81 -18.44 0.74
CA ALA A 275 6.16 -17.23 1.44
C ALA A 275 5.45 -17.09 2.80
N GLY A 276 4.32 -17.79 2.98
CA GLY A 276 3.51 -17.79 4.20
C GLY A 276 2.50 -16.64 4.28
N VAL A 277 2.04 -16.14 3.13
CA VAL A 277 1.13 -14.98 2.99
C VAL A 277 -0.18 -15.34 2.28
N ASP A 278 -0.48 -16.63 2.12
CA ASP A 278 -1.67 -17.13 1.43
C ASP A 278 -2.95 -17.04 2.27
N ASP A 279 -2.85 -16.90 3.60
CA ASP A 279 -3.95 -16.63 4.56
C ASP A 279 -5.33 -17.25 4.19
N PRO A 280 -5.39 -18.58 3.99
CA PRO A 280 -6.49 -19.26 3.26
C PRO A 280 -7.85 -19.23 3.95
N MET A 281 -7.90 -18.78 5.21
CA MET A 281 -9.11 -18.73 6.03
C MET A 281 -9.71 -17.33 6.14
N GLN A 282 -9.10 -16.33 5.50
CA GLN A 282 -9.53 -14.95 5.60
C GLN A 282 -10.01 -14.40 4.26
N HIS A 283 -10.46 -13.14 4.28
CA HIS A 283 -11.09 -12.47 3.16
C HIS A 283 -10.42 -11.12 2.97
N GLY A 284 -9.29 -11.11 2.27
CA GLY A 284 -8.53 -9.88 2.02
C GLY A 284 -9.36 -8.82 1.30
N ARG A 285 -8.98 -7.56 1.48
CA ARG A 285 -9.66 -6.38 0.92
C ARG A 285 -8.66 -5.37 0.42
N GLY A 286 -8.16 -4.50 1.29
CA GLY A 286 -7.22 -3.44 0.93
C GLY A 286 -5.81 -3.84 1.35
N VAL A 287 -4.85 -3.57 0.49
CA VAL A 287 -3.43 -3.90 0.70
C VAL A 287 -2.54 -2.72 0.36
N ALA A 288 -1.43 -2.55 1.09
CA ALA A 288 -0.39 -1.58 0.79
C ALA A 288 1.01 -2.21 0.99
N LEU A 289 2.01 -1.61 0.34
CA LEU A 289 3.42 -1.97 0.46
C LEU A 289 4.20 -0.85 1.13
N ALA A 290 5.16 -1.22 1.97
CA ALA A 290 6.05 -0.29 2.64
C ALA A 290 7.28 -1.01 3.18
N ASP A 291 8.25 -0.27 3.69
CA ASP A 291 9.39 -0.77 4.47
C ASP A 291 9.19 -0.31 5.92
N PHE A 292 8.56 -1.14 6.76
CA PHE A 292 8.09 -0.73 8.08
C PHE A 292 9.17 -0.83 9.16
N ASN A 293 10.20 -1.64 8.93
CA ASN A 293 11.34 -1.80 9.85
C ASN A 293 12.61 -1.08 9.36
N ARG A 294 12.55 -0.44 8.18
CA ARG A 294 13.66 0.22 7.49
C ARG A 294 14.80 -0.75 7.22
N ASP A 295 14.47 -1.93 6.72
CA ASP A 295 15.45 -2.95 6.36
C ASP A 295 15.72 -3.06 4.85
N GLY A 296 15.17 -2.13 4.06
CA GLY A 296 15.33 -2.06 2.61
C GLY A 296 14.46 -3.09 1.87
N LYS A 297 13.70 -3.92 2.58
CA LYS A 297 12.77 -4.88 1.99
C LYS A 297 11.36 -4.33 1.97
N THR A 298 10.59 -4.90 1.06
CA THR A 298 9.18 -4.58 0.92
C THR A 298 8.35 -5.53 1.78
N ASP A 299 7.63 -4.94 2.71
CA ASP A 299 6.67 -5.56 3.60
C ASP A 299 5.24 -5.41 3.03
N ILE A 300 4.31 -6.19 3.58
CA ILE A 300 2.91 -6.22 3.14
C ILE A 300 2.01 -5.93 4.33
N VAL A 301 1.10 -4.96 4.19
CA VAL A 301 0.02 -4.74 5.14
C VAL A 301 -1.32 -4.89 4.43
N TYR A 302 -2.26 -5.63 5.02
CA TYR A 302 -3.60 -5.70 4.46
C TYR A 302 -4.69 -5.94 5.50
N GLY A 303 -5.90 -5.59 5.08
CA GLY A 303 -7.11 -5.69 5.86
C GLY A 303 -7.97 -6.88 5.43
N ASN A 304 -8.38 -7.69 6.40
CA ASN A 304 -9.35 -8.76 6.23
C ASN A 304 -10.78 -8.32 6.57
N TRP A 305 -11.74 -8.60 5.69
CA TRP A 305 -13.17 -8.30 5.89
C TRP A 305 -13.74 -9.06 7.09
N ASN A 306 -14.00 -8.34 8.18
CA ASN A 306 -14.45 -8.91 9.47
C ASN A 306 -13.54 -10.04 9.99
N GLY A 307 -12.28 -10.04 9.55
CA GLY A 307 -11.24 -10.97 9.97
C GLY A 307 -10.02 -10.22 10.50
N PRO A 308 -9.06 -10.91 11.13
CA PRO A 308 -7.94 -10.23 11.75
C PRO A 308 -7.00 -9.66 10.68
N HIS A 309 -6.67 -8.36 10.77
CA HIS A 309 -5.75 -7.68 9.85
C HIS A 309 -4.30 -8.20 10.00
N ARG A 310 -3.46 -7.96 8.99
CA ARG A 310 -2.09 -8.49 8.92
C ARG A 310 -1.08 -7.39 8.67
N LEU A 311 0.10 -7.53 9.28
CA LEU A 311 1.29 -6.73 8.96
C LEU A 311 2.47 -7.69 8.84
N PHE A 312 2.87 -7.99 7.62
CA PHE A 312 3.88 -8.98 7.28
C PHE A 312 5.23 -8.32 7.01
N LEU A 313 6.20 -8.55 7.89
CA LEU A 313 7.60 -8.19 7.65
C LEU A 313 8.31 -9.25 6.82
N GLN A 314 9.09 -8.83 5.83
CA GLN A 314 9.94 -9.73 5.08
C GLN A 314 11.19 -10.11 5.87
N LEU A 315 11.53 -11.40 5.95
CA LEU A 315 12.65 -11.86 6.78
C LEU A 315 14.00 -11.77 6.05
N SER A 316 15.05 -11.34 6.78
CA SER A 316 16.39 -11.08 6.23
C SER A 316 17.21 -12.35 5.89
N ASN A 317 17.03 -13.45 6.64
CA ASN A 317 18.01 -14.56 6.71
C ASN A 317 17.62 -15.90 6.09
N ASN A 318 16.62 -15.96 5.20
CA ASN A 318 16.21 -17.22 4.60
C ASN A 318 16.54 -17.29 3.11
N ARG A 319 17.22 -18.37 2.68
CA ARG A 319 17.30 -18.79 1.26
C ARG A 319 15.91 -18.94 0.60
N LYS A 320 14.85 -18.94 1.41
CA LYS A 320 13.44 -18.90 1.00
C LYS A 320 12.86 -17.58 1.49
N GLN A 321 12.47 -16.67 0.59
CA GLN A 321 11.76 -15.45 0.95
C GLN A 321 10.50 -15.82 1.74
N ARG A 322 10.41 -15.34 2.98
CA ARG A 322 9.33 -15.64 3.94
C ARG A 322 8.95 -14.38 4.69
N PHE A 323 7.70 -14.35 5.15
CA PHE A 323 7.16 -13.24 5.92
C PHE A 323 6.82 -13.66 7.36
N LYS A 324 6.86 -12.70 8.27
CA LYS A 324 6.43 -12.83 9.67
C LYS A 324 5.34 -11.80 9.95
N ASP A 325 4.17 -12.26 10.39
CA ASP A 325 3.12 -11.36 10.87
C ASP A 325 3.51 -10.77 12.24
N ILE A 326 3.51 -9.44 12.33
CA ILE A 326 3.81 -8.68 13.55
C ILE A 326 2.60 -7.91 14.07
N ALA A 327 1.41 -8.11 13.49
CA ALA A 327 0.20 -7.41 13.92
C ALA A 327 -0.07 -7.61 15.43
N THR A 328 -0.18 -6.50 16.17
CA THR A 328 -0.58 -6.55 17.58
C THR A 328 -2.06 -6.90 17.71
N GLN A 329 -2.51 -7.29 18.91
CA GLN A 329 -3.92 -7.60 19.17
C GLN A 329 -4.87 -6.44 18.79
N LYS A 330 -4.46 -5.18 19.01
CA LYS A 330 -5.27 -4.01 18.63
C LYS A 330 -5.28 -3.81 17.11
N PHE A 331 -4.13 -3.97 16.47
CA PHE A 331 -3.99 -3.84 15.02
C PHE A 331 -4.79 -4.91 14.27
N SER A 332 -4.68 -6.17 14.72
CA SER A 332 -5.37 -7.32 14.14
C SER A 332 -6.86 -7.38 14.48
N MET A 333 -7.44 -6.38 15.15
CA MET A 333 -8.84 -6.44 15.57
C MET A 333 -9.75 -6.41 14.32
N PRO A 334 -10.66 -7.40 14.15
CA PRO A 334 -11.52 -7.48 12.99
C PRO A 334 -12.39 -6.24 12.77
N SER A 335 -12.53 -5.82 11.51
CA SER A 335 -13.40 -4.72 11.11
C SER A 335 -13.86 -4.89 9.64
N PRO A 336 -14.94 -4.22 9.19
CA PRO A 336 -15.39 -4.29 7.80
C PRO A 336 -14.55 -3.35 6.91
N VAL A 337 -13.25 -3.64 6.85
CA VAL A 337 -12.27 -2.87 6.07
C VAL A 337 -12.51 -2.97 4.57
N ARG A 338 -12.28 -1.87 3.87
CA ARG A 338 -12.25 -1.78 2.41
C ARG A 338 -10.85 -1.50 1.92
N THR A 339 -10.31 -0.34 2.27
CA THR A 339 -9.01 0.12 1.77
C THR A 339 -8.01 0.24 2.91
N VAL A 340 -6.75 -0.03 2.61
CA VAL A 340 -5.61 0.15 3.50
C VAL A 340 -4.61 1.06 2.80
N ILE A 341 -4.10 2.06 3.52
CA ILE A 341 -3.09 3.00 3.02
C ILE A 341 -1.91 2.99 3.99
N ALA A 342 -0.69 3.02 3.46
CA ALA A 342 0.53 3.26 4.22
C ALA A 342 1.18 4.57 3.76
N ALA A 343 1.30 5.56 4.66
CA ALA A 343 1.83 6.89 4.33
C ALA A 343 2.41 7.58 5.57
N ASP A 344 3.34 8.51 5.37
CA ASP A 344 3.88 9.38 6.41
C ASP A 344 3.11 10.71 6.37
N PHE A 345 2.05 10.82 7.19
CA PHE A 345 1.11 11.94 7.07
C PHE A 345 1.60 13.21 7.77
N ASP A 346 2.24 13.10 8.94
CA ASP A 346 2.73 14.25 9.72
C ASP A 346 4.23 14.55 9.47
N ASN A 347 4.78 14.01 8.39
CA ASN A 347 6.17 14.20 7.99
C ASN A 347 7.18 13.86 9.10
N ASP A 348 6.84 12.92 10.00
CA ASP A 348 7.60 12.63 11.21
C ASP A 348 8.65 11.52 11.04
N LYS A 349 8.74 10.97 9.82
CA LYS A 349 9.61 9.88 9.34
C LYS A 349 9.05 8.48 9.58
N GLU A 350 8.02 8.33 10.38
CA GLU A 350 7.36 7.05 10.60
C GLU A 350 6.21 6.88 9.60
N LEU A 351 5.82 5.63 9.37
CA LEU A 351 4.70 5.32 8.49
C LEU A 351 3.46 5.08 9.33
N GLU A 352 2.36 5.70 8.96
CA GLU A 352 1.05 5.34 9.44
C GLU A 352 0.35 4.36 8.50
N VAL A 353 -0.46 3.48 9.09
CA VAL A 353 -1.40 2.59 8.40
C VAL A 353 -2.82 3.05 8.70
N PHE A 354 -3.53 3.48 7.66
CA PHE A 354 -4.94 3.85 7.72
C PHE A 354 -5.82 2.69 7.24
N PHE A 355 -6.79 2.30 8.05
CA PHE A 355 -7.84 1.34 7.70
C PHE A 355 -9.14 2.08 7.45
N ASN A 356 -9.60 2.07 6.18
CA ASN A 356 -10.91 2.57 5.79
C ASN A 356 -11.98 1.50 6.00
N ASN A 357 -12.99 1.79 6.81
CA ASN A 357 -14.06 0.89 7.16
C ASN A 357 -15.40 1.36 6.55
N ILE A 358 -16.27 0.39 6.25
CA ILE A 358 -17.64 0.66 5.83
C ILE A 358 -18.63 0.44 6.97
N ALA A 359 -19.42 1.46 7.30
CA ALA A 359 -20.59 1.33 8.16
C ALA A 359 -21.79 0.76 7.37
N TYR A 360 -22.06 -0.55 7.52
CA TYR A 360 -23.12 -1.25 6.76
C TYR A 360 -24.11 -2.04 7.62
N ARG A 361 -23.69 -2.49 8.82
CA ARG A 361 -24.54 -3.20 9.81
C ARG A 361 -24.53 -2.55 11.19
N GLY A 362 -24.01 -1.34 11.25
CA GLY A 362 -23.78 -0.58 12.47
C GLY A 362 -22.52 0.29 12.32
N PRO A 363 -22.19 1.08 13.35
CA PRO A 363 -21.05 1.97 13.31
C PRO A 363 -19.74 1.18 13.18
N SER A 364 -18.83 1.64 12.34
CA SER A 364 -17.52 1.02 12.10
C SER A 364 -16.52 2.11 11.73
N ALA A 365 -15.84 2.65 12.75
CA ALA A 365 -14.90 3.75 12.57
C ALA A 365 -13.66 3.31 11.80
N ASN A 366 -13.14 4.20 10.95
CA ASN A 366 -11.79 4.13 10.42
C ASN A 366 -10.77 4.16 11.57
N ARG A 367 -9.59 3.58 11.32
CA ARG A 367 -8.53 3.44 12.33
C ARG A 367 -7.19 3.83 11.74
N LEU A 368 -6.31 4.38 12.58
CA LEU A 368 -4.98 4.82 12.20
C LEU A 368 -3.95 4.29 13.18
N PHE A 369 -2.85 3.74 12.66
CA PHE A 369 -1.76 3.23 13.47
C PHE A 369 -0.43 3.77 12.98
N ARG A 370 0.42 4.25 13.89
CA ARG A 370 1.82 4.50 13.59
C ARG A 370 2.62 3.22 13.75
N VAL A 371 3.49 2.95 12.79
CA VAL A 371 4.46 1.86 12.82
C VAL A 371 5.85 2.48 12.94
N SER A 372 6.40 2.47 14.15
CA SER A 372 7.70 3.08 14.45
C SER A 372 8.82 2.06 14.52
N ARG A 373 9.94 2.34 13.84
CA ARG A 373 11.13 1.49 13.94
C ARG A 373 11.60 1.35 15.39
N ARG A 374 11.94 0.12 15.80
CA ARG A 374 12.61 -0.15 17.08
C ARG A 374 13.98 -0.76 16.84
N GLU A 375 14.99 -0.20 17.51
CA GLU A 375 16.33 -0.76 17.47
C GLU A 375 16.32 -2.18 18.07
N HIS A 376 16.87 -3.13 17.32
CA HIS A 376 16.95 -4.55 17.65
C HIS A 376 15.62 -5.31 17.85
N GLY A 377 14.46 -4.72 17.56
CA GLY A 377 13.13 -5.34 17.75
C GLY A 377 12.29 -5.41 16.49
N ASP A 378 11.08 -5.96 16.62
CA ASP A 378 10.01 -5.67 15.66
C ASP A 378 9.54 -4.22 15.87
N PRO A 379 9.04 -3.53 14.84
CA PRO A 379 8.46 -2.19 14.95
C PRO A 379 7.39 -2.08 16.04
N GLN A 380 7.31 -0.90 16.66
CA GLN A 380 6.21 -0.55 17.55
C GLN A 380 4.98 -0.19 16.75
N ILE A 381 3.84 -0.78 17.09
CA ILE A 381 2.55 -0.42 16.49
C ILE A 381 1.72 0.31 17.55
N GLU A 382 1.40 1.58 17.29
CA GLU A 382 0.61 2.43 18.18
C GLU A 382 -0.65 2.93 17.47
N GLU A 383 -1.82 2.77 18.10
CA GLU A 383 -3.08 3.34 17.59
C GLU A 383 -3.18 4.83 17.94
N LEU A 384 -3.37 5.66 16.91
CA LEU A 384 -3.41 7.11 17.03
C LEU A 384 -4.86 7.62 17.18
N ASN A 385 -5.01 8.81 17.75
CA ASN A 385 -6.27 9.54 17.68
C ASN A 385 -6.48 10.06 16.24
N ILE A 386 -7.36 9.42 15.49
CA ILE A 386 -7.58 9.74 14.08
C ILE A 386 -8.36 11.06 13.86
N GLY A 387 -9.08 11.57 14.88
CA GLY A 387 -9.89 12.78 14.73
C GLY A 387 -11.15 12.59 13.88
N GLU A 388 -11.48 13.59 13.07
CA GLU A 388 -12.73 13.61 12.30
C GLU A 388 -12.77 12.57 11.18
N ALA A 389 -11.60 12.06 10.76
CA ALA A 389 -11.48 10.96 9.80
C ALA A 389 -11.91 9.60 10.38
N ALA A 390 -12.33 9.52 11.65
CA ALA A 390 -12.89 8.30 12.25
C ALA A 390 -14.16 7.83 11.54
N GLU A 391 -15.01 8.74 11.07
CA GLU A 391 -16.28 8.45 10.37
C GLU A 391 -17.00 7.15 10.81
N PRO A 392 -17.44 7.01 12.08
CA PRO A 392 -18.07 5.77 12.55
C PRO A 392 -19.33 5.38 11.77
N GLU A 393 -20.05 6.35 11.20
CA GLU A 393 -21.22 6.12 10.34
C GLU A 393 -20.88 6.21 8.84
N GLY A 394 -19.60 6.40 8.51
CA GLY A 394 -19.11 6.58 7.14
C GLY A 394 -19.21 5.30 6.34
N ARG A 395 -19.68 5.42 5.09
CA ARG A 395 -19.82 4.27 4.18
C ARG A 395 -18.61 4.17 3.25
N GLY A 396 -17.41 4.15 3.85
CA GLY A 396 -16.15 4.15 3.12
C GLY A 396 -16.03 2.96 2.17
N THR A 397 -15.68 3.22 0.91
CA THR A 397 -15.52 2.20 -0.15
C THR A 397 -14.12 2.18 -0.73
N GLY A 398 -13.48 3.36 -0.79
CA GLY A 398 -12.14 3.59 -1.31
C GLY A 398 -11.53 4.82 -0.64
N ALA A 399 -10.21 4.95 -0.72
CA ALA A 399 -9.49 6.11 -0.21
C ALA A 399 -8.19 6.30 -0.99
N ALA A 400 -7.70 7.54 -1.04
CA ALA A 400 -6.40 7.87 -1.59
C ALA A 400 -5.71 8.95 -0.75
N VAL A 401 -4.39 9.04 -0.92
CA VAL A 401 -3.57 10.13 -0.37
C VAL A 401 -2.87 10.86 -1.49
N THR A 402 -2.82 12.18 -1.35
CA THR A 402 -2.09 13.08 -2.25
C THR A 402 -1.92 14.42 -1.55
N ASP A 403 -0.83 15.13 -1.83
CA ASP A 403 -0.67 16.53 -1.43
C ASP A 403 -1.40 17.41 -2.46
N ILE A 404 -2.63 17.84 -2.12
CA ILE A 404 -3.57 18.47 -3.06
C ILE A 404 -3.18 19.91 -3.36
N ASP A 405 -2.64 20.64 -2.37
CA ASP A 405 -2.31 22.06 -2.50
C ASP A 405 -0.82 22.37 -2.60
N GLY A 406 0.02 21.33 -2.65
CA GLY A 406 1.46 21.44 -2.87
C GLY A 406 2.22 21.95 -1.63
N ASP A 407 1.64 21.82 -0.43
CA ASP A 407 2.27 22.28 0.81
C ASP A 407 3.23 21.24 1.41
N GLY A 408 3.25 20.02 0.85
CA GLY A 408 4.08 18.91 1.26
C GLY A 408 3.55 18.09 2.44
N GLN A 409 2.31 18.31 2.84
CA GLN A 409 1.58 17.41 3.73
C GLN A 409 0.57 16.62 2.90
N LEU A 410 0.46 15.33 3.20
CA LEU A 410 -0.50 14.48 2.49
C LEU A 410 -1.92 14.73 3.01
N ASP A 411 -2.85 15.01 2.10
CA ASP A 411 -4.27 15.02 2.38
C ASP A 411 -4.85 13.61 2.21
N LEU A 412 -5.85 13.28 3.03
CA LEU A 412 -6.60 12.02 2.94
C LEU A 412 -7.96 12.26 2.31
N LEU A 413 -8.25 11.58 1.19
CA LEU A 413 -9.56 11.54 0.57
C LEU A 413 -10.24 10.20 0.86
N VAL A 414 -11.48 10.24 1.32
CA VAL A 414 -12.30 9.05 1.56
C VAL A 414 -13.51 9.08 0.65
N MET A 415 -13.63 8.06 -0.20
CA MET A 415 -14.78 7.82 -1.05
C MET A 415 -15.83 7.04 -0.27
N HIS A 416 -17.09 7.39 -0.49
CA HIS A 416 -18.22 6.72 0.14
C HIS A 416 -19.20 6.21 -0.90
N GLY A 417 -19.70 5.01 -0.67
CA GLY A 417 -20.67 4.41 -1.56
C GLY A 417 -21.02 3.01 -1.16
N GLU A 418 -21.48 2.22 -2.13
CA GLU A 418 -21.96 0.85 -1.97
C GLU A 418 -23.25 0.68 -1.15
N SER A 419 -23.25 0.99 0.15
CA SER A 419 -24.42 0.73 1.02
C SER A 419 -25.48 1.84 0.95
N ALA A 420 -25.07 3.09 0.73
CA ALA A 420 -25.94 4.22 0.41
C ALA A 420 -25.12 5.39 -0.13
N ALA A 421 -25.77 6.32 -0.83
CA ALA A 421 -25.12 7.50 -1.40
C ALA A 421 -24.61 8.45 -0.31
N GLN A 422 -23.38 8.94 -0.49
CA GLN A 422 -22.71 9.88 0.41
C GLN A 422 -21.62 10.64 -0.39
N PRO A 423 -21.44 11.96 -0.16
CA PRO A 423 -20.38 12.74 -0.80
C PRO A 423 -19.00 12.33 -0.26
N ILE A 424 -17.95 12.67 -1.00
CA ILE A 424 -16.55 12.46 -0.65
C ILE A 424 -16.17 13.32 0.56
N SER A 425 -15.38 12.77 1.48
CA SER A 425 -14.74 13.50 2.58
C SER A 425 -13.25 13.76 2.28
N VAL A 426 -12.76 14.93 2.66
CA VAL A 426 -11.34 15.32 2.58
C VAL A 426 -10.84 15.79 3.93
N TYR A 427 -9.67 15.30 4.32
CA TYR A 427 -9.06 15.53 5.61
C TYR A 427 -7.63 16.01 5.48
N ARG A 428 -7.24 16.98 6.31
CA ARG A 428 -5.86 17.42 6.46
C ARG A 428 -5.26 16.94 7.74
N VAL A 429 -3.98 16.63 7.69
CA VAL A 429 -3.18 16.44 8.90
C VAL A 429 -3.09 17.76 9.68
N THR A 430 -3.16 17.68 11.01
CA THR A 430 -3.10 18.86 11.90
C THR A 430 -1.72 19.04 12.54
N GLN A 431 -0.85 18.07 12.37
CA GLN A 431 0.48 17.96 12.95
C GLN A 431 1.52 17.95 11.83
N GLY A 432 2.77 18.25 12.15
CA GLY A 432 3.87 18.04 11.19
C GLY A 432 4.18 19.20 10.23
N SER A 433 3.40 20.28 10.21
CA SER A 433 3.58 21.41 9.29
C SER A 433 4.94 22.13 9.33
N SER A 434 5.73 21.92 10.40
CA SER A 434 7.08 22.46 10.51
C SER A 434 8.18 21.47 10.10
N ASN A 435 7.81 20.22 9.81
CA ASN A 435 8.74 19.16 9.44
C ASN A 435 9.16 19.31 7.99
N ASN A 436 10.41 18.94 7.74
CA ASN A 436 10.95 18.85 6.41
C ASN A 436 10.32 17.65 5.69
N TRP A 437 10.21 17.76 4.38
CA TRP A 437 9.75 16.69 3.51
C TRP A 437 10.56 16.68 2.20
N LEU A 438 10.47 15.59 1.46
CA LEU A 438 10.98 15.47 0.09
C LEU A 438 10.02 14.59 -0.70
N ARG A 439 9.66 15.02 -1.92
CA ARG A 439 8.79 14.24 -2.82
C ARG A 439 9.55 13.93 -4.10
N VAL A 440 9.56 12.66 -4.52
CA VAL A 440 10.31 12.21 -5.69
C VAL A 440 9.38 11.54 -6.68
N ILE A 441 9.38 12.03 -7.93
CA ILE A 441 8.59 11.52 -9.04
C ILE A 441 9.53 10.82 -10.03
N PRO A 442 9.63 9.48 -10.00
CA PRO A 442 10.40 8.76 -10.99
C PRO A 442 9.60 8.66 -12.31
N ARG A 443 10.26 8.94 -13.43
CA ARG A 443 9.67 8.85 -14.78
C ARG A 443 10.19 7.63 -15.54
N THR A 444 9.37 7.05 -16.42
CA THR A 444 9.79 5.98 -17.35
C THR A 444 10.62 6.56 -18.50
N GLN A 445 11.18 5.69 -19.36
CA GLN A 445 11.85 6.13 -20.58
C GLN A 445 10.94 6.82 -21.59
N PHE A 446 9.61 6.72 -21.42
CA PHE A 446 8.61 7.40 -22.24
C PHE A 446 8.13 8.71 -21.61
N GLY A 447 8.53 9.02 -20.36
CA GLY A 447 8.14 10.24 -19.65
C GLY A 447 6.91 10.07 -18.73
N ALA A 448 6.23 8.93 -18.77
CA ALA A 448 5.14 8.62 -17.85
C ALA A 448 5.65 8.35 -16.42
N PHE A 449 4.74 8.23 -15.45
CA PHE A 449 5.10 7.86 -14.10
C PHE A 449 5.64 6.41 -14.01
N ALA A 450 6.70 6.20 -13.22
CA ALA A 450 7.33 4.90 -13.07
C ALA A 450 6.69 4.07 -11.94
N ARG A 451 5.44 3.63 -12.14
CA ARG A 451 4.78 2.63 -11.28
C ARG A 451 5.56 1.31 -11.26
N GLY A 452 5.66 0.71 -10.09
CA GLY A 452 6.58 -0.38 -9.76
C GLY A 452 8.00 0.06 -9.38
N ALA A 453 8.36 1.35 -9.45
CA ALA A 453 9.68 1.81 -9.03
C ALA A 453 9.85 1.81 -7.51
N LYS A 454 11.11 1.64 -7.06
CA LYS A 454 11.52 1.78 -5.67
C LYS A 454 12.42 2.99 -5.53
N VAL A 455 12.10 3.86 -4.58
CA VAL A 455 12.87 5.07 -4.27
C VAL A 455 13.41 4.95 -2.86
N ILE A 456 14.72 5.15 -2.70
CA ILE A 456 15.40 5.13 -1.42
C ILE A 456 16.02 6.51 -1.19
N VAL A 457 15.72 7.12 -0.04
CA VAL A 457 16.32 8.38 0.39
C VAL A 457 17.18 8.12 1.61
N TYR A 458 18.46 8.45 1.53
CA TYR A 458 19.37 8.37 2.67
C TYR A 458 19.35 9.70 3.41
N THR A 459 19.28 9.62 4.72
CA THR A 459 19.25 10.79 5.61
C THR A 459 20.49 10.84 6.47
N LYS A 460 20.88 12.06 6.84
CA LYS A 460 22.08 12.30 7.63
C LYS A 460 22.05 11.62 8.99
N ARG A 461 20.88 11.46 9.62
CA ARG A 461 20.77 10.92 10.99
C ARG A 461 20.02 9.59 11.09
N ASN A 462 19.10 9.28 10.19
CA ASN A 462 18.19 8.13 10.34
C ASN A 462 18.41 7.02 9.30
N GLY A 463 19.41 7.17 8.41
CA GLY A 463 19.71 6.18 7.38
C GLY A 463 18.67 6.18 6.26
N PRO A 464 18.43 5.03 5.60
CA PRO A 464 17.56 4.93 4.44
C PRO A 464 16.08 4.93 4.80
N HIS A 465 15.31 5.59 3.96
CA HIS A 465 13.85 5.54 3.90
C HIS A 465 13.47 5.01 2.52
N THR A 466 12.65 3.96 2.46
CA THR A 466 12.21 3.35 1.21
C THR A 466 10.75 3.70 0.94
N ARG A 467 10.43 4.04 -0.31
CA ARG A 467 9.07 4.18 -0.83
C ARG A 467 8.94 3.41 -2.14
N ILE A 468 7.74 2.92 -2.39
CA ILE A 468 7.39 2.17 -3.59
C ILE A 468 6.34 2.99 -4.30
N ILE A 469 6.56 3.25 -5.59
CA ILE A 469 5.50 3.76 -6.45
C ILE A 469 4.68 2.54 -6.84
N ASP A 470 3.64 2.19 -6.10
CA ASP A 470 2.88 1.00 -6.45
C ASP A 470 2.05 1.20 -7.74
N GLY A 471 1.74 0.09 -8.42
CA GLY A 471 0.86 0.09 -9.60
C GLY A 471 -0.62 -0.04 -9.27
N GLY A 472 -1.02 0.12 -8.01
CA GLY A 472 -2.37 -0.15 -7.54
C GLY A 472 -2.31 -0.49 -6.06
N SER A 473 -3.22 0.05 -5.25
CA SER A 473 -3.12 0.00 -3.80
C SER A 473 -4.48 0.21 -3.14
N GLY A 474 -4.70 -0.46 -2.02
CA GLY A 474 -6.01 -0.51 -1.41
C GLY A 474 -6.97 -1.45 -2.15
N TYR A 475 -8.27 -1.25 -1.94
CA TYR A 475 -9.32 -1.95 -2.68
C TYR A 475 -9.89 -0.97 -3.69
N LEU A 476 -9.81 -1.32 -4.99
CA LEU A 476 -10.30 -0.49 -6.12
C LEU A 476 -9.56 0.83 -6.36
N CYS A 477 -8.45 1.08 -5.67
CA CYS A 477 -7.77 2.37 -5.64
C CYS A 477 -6.33 2.29 -6.17
N GLU A 478 -5.76 3.47 -6.41
CA GLU A 478 -4.36 3.67 -6.76
C GLU A 478 -3.90 5.02 -6.19
N MET A 479 -2.85 4.99 -5.36
CA MET A 479 -2.28 6.20 -4.76
C MET A 479 -1.56 7.07 -5.80
N GLU A 480 -1.17 8.28 -5.39
CA GLU A 480 -0.33 9.16 -6.20
C GLU A 480 0.99 8.46 -6.62
N PRO A 481 1.47 8.70 -7.84
CA PRO A 481 2.72 8.11 -8.31
C PRO A 481 3.96 8.88 -7.80
N VAL A 482 3.97 9.23 -6.51
CA VAL A 482 4.98 10.07 -5.87
C VAL A 482 5.54 9.40 -4.62
N ALA A 483 6.85 9.28 -4.54
CA ALA A 483 7.52 8.82 -3.32
C ALA A 483 7.60 9.98 -2.33
N HIS A 484 6.73 9.97 -1.33
CA HIS A 484 6.67 10.97 -0.27
C HIS A 484 7.53 10.58 0.94
N PHE A 485 8.46 11.46 1.34
CA PHE A 485 9.33 11.29 2.48
C PHE A 485 9.13 12.41 3.49
N GLY A 486 8.52 12.11 4.64
CA GLY A 486 8.64 12.93 5.82
C GLY A 486 10.04 12.80 6.43
N LEU A 487 10.69 13.94 6.67
CA LEU A 487 12.08 13.99 7.15
C LEU A 487 12.17 14.54 8.58
N GLY A 488 11.05 15.00 9.17
CA GLY A 488 11.06 15.60 10.50
C GLY A 488 11.98 16.82 10.55
N LYS A 489 13.09 16.71 11.26
CA LYS A 489 14.16 17.74 11.28
C LYS A 489 15.47 17.24 10.67
N ASP A 490 15.43 16.08 10.03
CA ASP A 490 16.57 15.51 9.32
C ASP A 490 16.73 16.18 7.95
N VAL A 491 17.85 15.85 7.30
CA VAL A 491 18.20 16.29 5.96
C VAL A 491 18.58 15.06 5.15
N ALA A 492 17.98 14.93 3.97
CA ALA A 492 18.34 13.90 3.02
C ALA A 492 19.64 14.26 2.28
N THR A 493 20.51 13.28 2.11
CA THR A 493 21.87 13.42 1.57
C THR A 493 22.02 12.81 0.19
N SER A 494 21.20 11.81 -0.13
CA SER A 494 21.14 11.21 -1.45
C SER A 494 19.80 10.51 -1.69
N VAL A 495 19.48 10.33 -2.97
CA VAL A 495 18.34 9.56 -3.46
C VAL A 495 18.80 8.52 -4.47
N GLU A 496 18.27 7.31 -4.34
CA GLU A 496 18.43 6.23 -5.29
C GLU A 496 17.05 5.84 -5.85
N VAL A 497 16.95 5.65 -7.16
CA VAL A 497 15.73 5.17 -7.83
C VAL A 497 16.05 3.88 -8.56
N PHE A 498 15.21 2.87 -8.40
CA PHE A 498 15.29 1.57 -9.06
C PHE A 498 14.02 1.35 -9.88
N TRP A 499 14.17 1.12 -11.19
CA TRP A 499 13.06 0.86 -12.11
C TRP A 499 12.82 -0.64 -12.30
N PRO A 500 11.60 -1.06 -12.66
CA PRO A 500 11.24 -2.45 -12.98
C PRO A 500 12.23 -3.22 -13.87
N GLY A 501 12.81 -2.56 -14.87
CA GLY A 501 13.80 -3.14 -15.79
C GLY A 501 15.21 -3.33 -15.22
N GLY A 502 15.42 -3.08 -13.92
CA GLY A 502 16.71 -3.26 -13.26
C GLY A 502 17.67 -2.07 -13.40
N ARG A 503 17.32 -1.05 -14.19
CA ARG A 503 18.05 0.23 -14.19
C ARG A 503 17.88 0.94 -12.86
N SER A 504 18.90 1.68 -12.46
CA SER A 504 18.86 2.51 -11.27
C SER A 504 19.78 3.71 -11.39
N VAL A 505 19.46 4.79 -10.68
CA VAL A 505 20.30 6.00 -10.61
C VAL A 505 20.46 6.42 -9.16
N ALA A 506 21.61 7.00 -8.83
CA ALA A 506 21.86 7.63 -7.54
C ALA A 506 22.18 9.12 -7.78
N ARG A 507 21.66 10.00 -6.93
CA ARG A 507 21.92 11.44 -6.98
C ARG A 507 22.19 11.98 -5.57
N PRO A 508 23.23 12.82 -5.37
CA PRO A 508 23.39 13.54 -4.12
C PRO A 508 22.25 14.56 -3.96
N LEU A 509 21.93 14.88 -2.71
CA LEU A 509 20.96 15.91 -2.36
C LEU A 509 21.61 16.95 -1.47
N GLU A 510 21.26 18.20 -1.71
CA GLU A 510 21.70 19.34 -0.91
C GLU A 510 20.60 19.74 0.08
N PRO A 511 20.93 20.43 1.19
CA PRO A 511 19.92 20.94 2.13
C PRO A 511 18.86 21.83 1.47
N SER A 512 19.18 22.47 0.33
CA SER A 512 18.23 23.26 -0.45
C SER A 512 17.19 22.42 -1.18
N ASP A 513 17.35 21.10 -1.26
CA ASP A 513 16.40 20.20 -1.92
C ASP A 513 15.27 19.74 -1.01
N MET A 514 15.37 20.06 0.29
CA MET A 514 14.28 19.80 1.24
C MET A 514 13.09 20.70 0.93
N ASN A 515 11.89 20.19 1.19
CA ASN A 515 10.60 20.82 0.94
C ASN A 515 10.38 21.13 -0.55
N LYS A 516 10.77 20.18 -1.41
CA LYS A 516 10.58 20.25 -2.85
C LYS A 516 10.06 18.93 -3.41
N VAL A 517 9.38 19.06 -4.54
CA VAL A 517 9.09 17.96 -5.46
C VAL A 517 10.21 17.90 -6.50
N MET A 518 10.76 16.71 -6.73
CA MET A 518 11.81 16.46 -7.70
C MET A 518 11.40 15.37 -8.69
N GLU A 519 11.58 15.62 -9.97
CA GLU A 519 11.48 14.56 -10.99
C GLU A 519 12.84 13.90 -11.24
N ILE A 520 12.83 12.57 -11.33
CA ILE A 520 14.01 11.79 -11.71
C ILE A 520 13.66 10.96 -12.94
N TYR A 521 14.24 11.37 -14.08
CA TYR A 521 14.06 10.70 -15.35
C TYR A 521 14.82 9.38 -15.43
N TYR A 522 14.28 8.47 -16.23
CA TYR A 522 14.94 7.22 -16.59
C TYR A 522 16.28 7.52 -17.27
N PRO A 523 17.39 6.87 -16.86
CA PRO A 523 18.71 7.15 -17.45
C PRO A 523 18.76 6.63 -18.90
N GLU A 524 19.14 7.49 -19.86
CA GLU A 524 19.17 7.12 -21.29
C GLU A 524 20.43 6.32 -21.65
N ASN A 525 21.57 6.67 -21.07
CA ASN A 525 22.89 6.09 -21.37
C ASN A 525 23.48 5.32 -20.18
N GLU A 526 24.31 4.30 -20.44
CA GLU A 526 24.99 3.52 -19.38
C GLU A 526 25.87 4.39 -18.48
N GLU A 527 26.45 5.48 -19.00
CA GLU A 527 27.28 6.41 -18.21
C GLU A 527 26.49 7.11 -17.08
N GLU A 528 25.18 7.35 -17.25
CA GLU A 528 24.32 7.94 -16.21
C GLU A 528 23.97 6.94 -15.10
N VAL A 529 24.04 5.63 -15.38
CA VAL A 529 23.76 4.53 -14.43
C VAL A 529 24.89 4.35 -13.41
N THR A 530 26.08 4.84 -13.75
CA THR A 530 27.37 4.62 -13.06
C THR A 530 28.12 5.92 -12.75
N LEU A 531 27.42 7.04 -12.57
CA LEU A 531 28.08 8.17 -11.92
C LEU A 531 28.42 7.75 -10.49
N VAL A 532 29.71 7.44 -10.26
CA VAL A 532 30.29 7.30 -8.93
C VAL A 532 30.33 8.70 -8.33
N VAL A 533 29.18 9.16 -7.85
CA VAL A 533 29.10 10.39 -7.08
C VAL A 533 29.46 10.04 -5.64
N GLU A 534 30.34 10.82 -5.02
CA GLU A 534 30.55 10.73 -3.58
C GLU A 534 29.22 11.08 -2.88
N ILE A 535 28.52 10.06 -2.37
CA ILE A 535 27.28 10.21 -1.62
C ILE A 535 27.52 9.93 -0.13
N GLU A 536 26.82 10.63 0.75
CA GLU A 536 26.82 10.34 2.18
C GLU A 536 25.67 9.39 2.51
N CYS A 537 25.98 8.15 2.91
CA CYS A 537 24.99 7.09 3.12
C CYS A 537 24.31 7.09 4.50
N GLY A 538 24.72 7.99 5.40
CA GLY A 538 24.26 8.01 6.78
C GLY A 538 24.81 6.85 7.63
N PRO A 539 24.42 6.75 8.91
CA PRO A 539 24.94 5.73 9.83
C PRO A 539 24.56 4.30 9.40
N GLY A 540 25.51 3.35 9.50
CA GLY A 540 25.31 1.92 9.20
C GLY A 540 25.46 1.56 7.71
N PHE A 541 25.84 2.51 6.86
CA PHE A 541 26.03 2.29 5.42
C PHE A 541 27.34 2.90 4.95
N GLU A 542 27.98 2.24 3.99
CA GLU A 542 29.19 2.70 3.33
C GLU A 542 29.01 2.75 1.82
N VAL A 543 29.72 3.68 1.16
CA VAL A 543 29.72 3.79 -0.30
C VAL A 543 30.55 2.65 -0.88
N ASN A 544 29.95 1.85 -1.75
CA ASN A 544 30.67 0.80 -2.48
C ASN A 544 31.43 1.34 -3.70
N GLU A 545 32.18 0.48 -4.38
CA GLU A 545 32.99 0.83 -5.57
C GLU A 545 32.17 1.45 -6.72
N ASN A 546 30.84 1.27 -6.72
CA ASN A 546 29.92 1.81 -7.72
C ASN A 546 29.25 3.11 -7.28
N GLY A 547 29.68 3.73 -6.17
CA GLY A 547 29.09 4.97 -5.65
C GLY A 547 27.70 4.79 -5.05
N ARG A 548 27.36 3.59 -4.56
CA ARG A 548 26.05 3.28 -3.97
C ARG A 548 26.17 2.94 -2.49
N CYS A 549 25.14 3.24 -1.74
CA CYS A 549 25.10 2.92 -0.33
C CYS A 549 24.83 1.42 -0.13
N THR A 550 25.74 0.74 0.56
CA THR A 550 25.60 -0.65 0.96
C THR A 550 25.67 -0.78 2.45
N ASP A 551 24.86 -1.71 2.96
CA ASP A 551 24.84 -2.09 4.37
C ASP A 551 26.24 -2.45 4.87
N GLN A 552 26.67 -1.81 5.95
CA GLN A 552 27.95 -2.07 6.58
C GLN A 552 27.81 -3.28 7.51
N ASP A 553 28.55 -4.37 7.26
CA ASP A 553 28.52 -5.52 8.18
C ASP A 553 29.33 -5.22 9.46
N GLU A 554 28.69 -4.62 10.47
CA GLU A 554 29.37 -4.22 11.70
C GLU A 554 29.87 -5.42 12.50
N CYS A 555 29.23 -6.59 12.36
CA CYS A 555 29.69 -7.81 13.01
C CYS A 555 31.04 -8.29 12.46
N THR A 556 31.26 -8.12 11.16
CA THR A 556 32.52 -8.46 10.50
C THR A 556 33.56 -7.36 10.69
N GLN A 557 33.17 -6.09 10.54
CA GLN A 557 34.09 -4.96 10.63
C GLN A 557 34.51 -4.66 12.09
N PHE A 558 33.65 -4.92 13.07
CA PHE A 558 33.89 -4.67 14.48
C PHE A 558 33.65 -5.95 15.32
N PRO A 559 34.64 -6.87 15.42
CA PRO A 559 34.46 -8.18 16.08
C PRO A 559 34.11 -8.14 17.58
N SER A 560 34.16 -6.96 18.22
CA SER A 560 33.80 -6.73 19.63
C SER A 560 32.66 -5.73 19.79
N VAL A 561 31.87 -5.52 18.74
CA VAL A 561 30.72 -4.60 18.76
C VAL A 561 29.64 -5.03 19.75
N CYS A 562 29.53 -6.34 19.98
CA CYS A 562 28.61 -6.89 20.97
C CYS A 562 29.23 -7.00 22.36
N PRO A 563 28.47 -6.68 23.43
CA PRO A 563 28.93 -6.82 24.79
C PRO A 563 29.13 -8.30 25.16
N SER A 564 30.00 -8.55 26.14
CA SER A 564 30.35 -9.91 26.59
C SER A 564 29.15 -10.74 27.07
N GLU A 565 28.10 -10.09 27.59
CA GLU A 565 26.85 -10.73 28.02
C GLU A 565 25.97 -11.21 26.86
N ARG A 566 26.13 -10.61 25.67
CA ARG A 566 25.39 -10.93 24.44
C ARG A 566 26.35 -11.08 23.25
N PRO A 567 27.28 -12.05 23.27
CA PRO A 567 28.44 -12.04 22.38
C PRO A 567 28.14 -12.48 20.94
N VAL A 568 26.90 -12.91 20.63
CA VAL A 568 26.53 -13.34 19.28
C VAL A 568 26.01 -12.13 18.51
N CYS A 569 26.82 -11.65 17.57
CA CYS A 569 26.44 -10.59 16.64
C CYS A 569 25.70 -11.16 15.43
N THR A 570 24.68 -10.44 14.95
CA THR A 570 23.98 -10.73 13.70
C THR A 570 23.79 -9.41 12.96
N ASN A 571 24.39 -9.29 11.78
CA ASN A 571 24.26 -8.08 10.97
C ASN A 571 22.81 -7.86 10.55
N THR A 572 22.38 -6.61 10.48
CA THR A 572 21.05 -6.19 10.03
C THR A 572 21.18 -4.98 9.11
N TYR A 573 20.15 -4.65 8.34
CA TYR A 573 20.26 -3.52 7.42
C TYR A 573 20.36 -2.18 8.19
N GLY A 574 21.49 -1.50 8.02
CA GLY A 574 21.88 -0.27 8.69
C GLY A 574 22.19 -0.39 10.17
N SER A 575 22.42 -1.60 10.70
CA SER A 575 22.70 -1.84 12.13
C SER A 575 23.11 -3.30 12.40
N PHE A 576 23.27 -3.70 13.66
CA PHE A 576 23.51 -5.10 14.05
C PHE A 576 22.67 -5.47 15.27
N LYS A 577 22.42 -6.76 15.52
CA LYS A 577 21.78 -7.26 16.76
C LYS A 577 22.75 -8.12 17.55
N CYS A 578 22.77 -7.91 18.86
CA CYS A 578 23.54 -8.72 19.81
C CYS A 578 22.61 -9.61 20.65
N ARG A 579 22.87 -10.91 20.67
CA ARG A 579 22.12 -11.89 21.47
C ARG A 579 23.00 -12.77 22.33
N ALA A 580 22.41 -13.37 23.35
CA ALA A 580 23.10 -14.32 24.21
C ALA A 580 23.47 -15.61 23.45
N ASN A 581 24.60 -16.21 23.81
CA ASN A 581 25.08 -17.46 23.21
C ASN A 581 24.42 -18.68 23.87
N LYS A 582 23.11 -18.86 23.67
CA LYS A 582 22.38 -20.03 24.15
C LYS A 582 22.29 -21.09 23.06
N ARG A 583 22.77 -22.29 23.34
CA ARG A 583 22.59 -23.46 22.48
C ARG A 583 21.33 -24.21 22.88
N CYS A 584 20.51 -24.55 21.89
CA CYS A 584 19.28 -25.30 22.07
C CYS A 584 19.43 -26.74 21.57
N ASN A 585 18.67 -27.66 22.17
CA ASN A 585 18.65 -29.06 21.77
C ASN A 585 17.98 -29.23 20.40
N GLN A 586 18.24 -30.35 19.72
CA GLN A 586 17.70 -30.66 18.39
C GLN A 586 16.16 -30.51 18.35
N GLY A 587 15.65 -29.73 17.39
CA GLY A 587 14.23 -29.38 17.27
C GLY A 587 13.81 -28.06 17.95
N TYR A 588 14.74 -27.39 18.64
CA TYR A 588 14.52 -26.09 19.28
C TYR A 588 15.59 -25.09 18.85
N GLU A 589 15.21 -23.84 18.67
CA GLU A 589 16.09 -22.73 18.36
C GLU A 589 16.04 -21.68 19.46
N PRO A 590 17.11 -20.88 19.68
CA PRO A 590 17.04 -19.75 20.59
C PRO A 590 15.96 -18.76 20.14
N ASN A 591 15.21 -18.20 21.08
CA ASN A 591 14.36 -17.04 20.79
C ASN A 591 15.20 -15.84 20.33
N ASP A 592 14.56 -14.79 19.83
CA ASP A 592 15.24 -13.62 19.25
C ASP A 592 16.29 -12.99 20.20
N GLU A 593 16.07 -13.04 21.51
CA GLU A 593 17.00 -12.54 22.54
C GLU A 593 18.13 -13.53 22.92
N GLY A 594 18.05 -14.78 22.47
CA GLY A 594 18.94 -15.86 22.89
C GLY A 594 18.76 -16.29 24.35
N THR A 595 17.66 -15.90 25.01
CA THR A 595 17.40 -16.14 26.43
C THR A 595 16.64 -17.46 26.68
N ALA A 596 15.90 -17.98 25.71
CA ALA A 596 15.09 -19.20 25.82
C ALA A 596 15.18 -20.06 24.54
N CYS A 597 14.84 -21.35 24.65
CA CYS A 597 14.73 -22.24 23.49
C CYS A 597 13.25 -22.42 23.13
N VAL A 598 12.90 -22.13 21.88
CA VAL A 598 11.56 -22.26 21.32
C VAL A 598 11.56 -23.39 20.29
N ALA A 599 10.48 -24.19 20.25
CA ALA A 599 10.38 -25.27 19.27
C ALA A 599 10.35 -24.69 17.85
N GLN A 600 10.97 -25.37 16.88
CA GLN A 600 10.74 -25.07 15.47
C GLN A 600 9.26 -25.33 15.18
N VAL A 601 8.45 -24.28 15.14
CA VAL A 601 7.03 -24.41 14.81
C VAL A 601 6.94 -24.74 13.32
N ALA A 602 6.77 -26.02 13.00
CA ALA A 602 6.09 -26.40 11.78
C ALA A 602 4.65 -25.90 11.91
N TYR A 603 4.37 -24.75 11.30
CA TYR A 603 3.04 -24.15 11.28
C TYR A 603 2.14 -25.02 10.40
N PHE A 604 1.59 -26.09 10.97
CA PHE A 604 0.36 -26.68 10.48
C PHE A 604 -0.77 -26.01 11.26
N GLY A 605 -1.65 -25.32 10.54
CA GLY A 605 -2.78 -24.59 11.11
C GLY A 605 -3.57 -25.45 12.09
N GLY A 606 -3.82 -24.91 13.27
CA GLY A 606 -4.59 -25.58 14.31
C GLY A 606 -4.65 -24.75 15.60
N ASN A 607 -5.88 -24.44 16.02
CA ASN A 607 -6.22 -23.73 17.24
C ASN A 607 -5.39 -24.14 18.47
N ARG A 608 -4.97 -23.14 19.26
CA ARG A 608 -4.54 -23.36 20.65
C ARG A 608 -5.75 -23.77 21.49
N SER A 609 -5.86 -25.05 21.82
CA SER A 609 -6.60 -25.52 22.99
C SER A 609 -5.69 -26.31 23.94
N SER A 610 -5.54 -25.77 25.15
CA SER A 610 -5.23 -26.44 26.42
C SER A 610 -4.08 -27.45 26.49
N ALA A 611 -2.99 -27.04 27.16
CA ALA A 611 -2.12 -27.96 27.89
C ALA A 611 -1.50 -27.27 29.12
N SER A 612 -2.20 -27.31 30.25
CA SER A 612 -1.60 -27.06 31.57
C SER A 612 -2.26 -27.97 32.61
N LYS A 613 -1.72 -29.18 32.78
CA LYS A 613 -1.88 -29.97 34.00
C LYS A 613 -0.61 -30.77 34.29
N LEU A 614 0.04 -30.39 35.39
CA LEU A 614 0.92 -31.11 36.32
C LEU A 614 1.37 -29.98 37.27
N LEU A 615 1.04 -29.89 38.56
CA LEU A 615 1.01 -30.86 39.65
C LEU A 615 -0.01 -30.40 40.72
N ALA A 616 -0.72 -31.33 41.35
CA ALA A 616 -0.89 -31.37 42.82
C ALA A 616 -1.72 -32.60 43.24
N SER A 617 -1.18 -33.26 44.25
CA SER A 617 -1.52 -34.52 44.92
C SER A 617 -2.89 -34.63 45.62
N HIS A 618 -3.32 -35.89 45.72
CA HIS A 618 -4.08 -36.52 46.82
C HIS A 618 -5.45 -35.98 47.24
N LEU A 619 -6.52 -36.69 46.83
CA LEU A 619 -7.49 -37.37 47.71
C LEU A 619 -8.55 -38.11 46.85
N ARG A 620 -9.03 -39.25 47.36
CA ARG A 620 -9.89 -40.24 46.69
C ARG A 620 -11.37 -40.10 47.17
N PRO A 621 -12.33 -40.92 46.71
CA PRO A 621 -13.39 -40.57 45.74
C PRO A 621 -14.82 -40.60 46.33
N LEU A 622 -15.85 -40.29 45.54
CA LEU A 622 -17.30 -40.67 45.62
C LEU A 622 -18.05 -39.70 44.67
N LEU A 623 -19.13 -39.96 43.92
CA LEU A 623 -19.98 -41.10 43.57
C LEU A 623 -21.03 -40.55 42.55
N LEU A 624 -21.63 -41.44 41.73
CA LEU A 624 -22.96 -41.34 41.06
C LEU A 624 -23.20 -40.42 39.83
N THR A 625 -23.53 -41.09 38.70
CA THR A 625 -24.77 -41.00 37.84
C THR A 625 -25.51 -39.65 37.69
N LEU A 626 -25.96 -39.24 36.50
CA LEU A 626 -26.98 -39.90 35.67
C LEU A 626 -27.00 -39.36 34.22
N LEU A 627 -27.26 -40.26 33.27
CA LEU A 627 -27.85 -39.96 31.95
C LEU A 627 -29.29 -39.46 32.10
N THR A 628 -29.72 -38.50 31.28
CA THR A 628 -31.01 -38.59 30.55
C THR A 628 -31.03 -37.67 29.32
N VAL A 629 -31.48 -38.29 28.23
CA VAL A 629 -31.89 -37.83 26.89
C VAL A 629 -33.08 -36.84 26.98
N PHE A 630 -33.19 -35.86 26.06
CA PHE A 630 -34.44 -35.61 25.30
C PHE A 630 -34.26 -34.63 24.13
N THR A 631 -35.02 -34.94 23.09
CA THR A 631 -35.04 -34.47 21.70
C THR A 631 -35.95 -33.24 21.49
N ALA A 632 -35.56 -32.40 20.52
CA ALA A 632 -36.36 -31.64 19.54
C ALA A 632 -37.71 -30.95 19.89
N CYS A 633 -37.85 -29.66 19.49
CA CYS A 633 -38.93 -29.20 18.58
C CYS A 633 -38.86 -27.68 18.25
N LEU A 634 -39.09 -27.35 16.96
CA LEU A 634 -39.82 -26.20 16.35
C LEU A 634 -39.35 -24.76 16.71
N GLY A 635 -39.19 -23.78 15.81
CA GLY A 635 -39.82 -23.50 14.52
C GLY A 635 -40.53 -22.14 14.60
N ALA A 636 -39.91 -21.08 14.04
CA ALA A 636 -40.53 -19.84 13.51
C ALA A 636 -39.44 -19.03 12.78
#